data_AF-A0A847H296-F1
#
_entry.id   AF-A0A847H296-F1
#
_cell.length_a   1.000
_cell.length_b   1.000
_cell.length_c   1.000
_cell.angle_alpha   90.00
_cell.angle_beta   90.00
_cell.angle_gamma   90.00
#
_symmetry.space_group_name_H-M   'P 1'
#
loop_
_entity.id
_entity.type
_entity.pdbx_description
1 polymer ?
#
loop_
_entity_poly.entity_id
_entity_poly.type
_entity_poly.pdbx_seq_one_letter_code
_entity_poly.pdbx_strand_id
1 'polypeptide(L)'
;MGTSCSRGLTVFSLLLWTWGTLGAEEKSLLTQEQSEKVCGTLWEALESHRQTHYSPKTHLLYSTPLDRLPSASQVRDLYPNPVGYGTGMEDCTMYAGTLLVAWVELFDLTGDDSLRARAYDTYLGLRAVGTAHGVRGFVSRGICPEDGASTYITSSRDQVTHYVEGLWRYFRSPLCDDGTRQEIRGLLTDLADVMAAQIRSENDYGFLRADGSKDPRGLHKMWHVYAHEAARLPMIYAAAWDASGDAKYRALYETLAHDAVDQSLTLNSRPLPEVNAWVPTYSFYQMQCSLDVMLRVEKDTPLKDKTLHAMNAAKDFASIRLPGLVQNQNLQQFADIHIAQLVNPSLALTPEQKTHLVNTLTHRKLKHTGVSGTCHLLRAYAHACRNGYVPIPRGKMPPAVDVRRTALPSVTWKTLPPQPEVDEHLIVLLGDAHLGAELRNLDRLQNAANLVLQMRPRPAMILLTGDLAAHGTPSEYALASPVLKRFADARIPVKCLLGEADRREALAAVLPEDKLAKAFAPNNPMAVLEHPRADFLLLNTAADEAGRAVLADEQKRWLGDQARKYAASRKPFFVVSHHPPARSAAAEWLSGSATFLAWLHGHEHRWTDKPRDAPRTLGLPSVAYSADGAPHEGFCTLKMDKWEFIFRPVTYDQDDVWARRVAVFRLHP
;
A
#
# COMPACT_ATOMS: atom_id res chain seq x y z
N MET A 1 -17.73 -53.25 50.23
CA MET A 1 -18.24 -51.87 50.12
C MET A 1 -17.33 -51.11 49.15
N GLY A 2 -17.89 -50.48 48.11
CA GLY A 2 -17.23 -49.40 47.37
C GLY A 2 -16.55 -49.74 46.04
N THR A 3 -17.33 -49.63 44.98
CA THR A 3 -17.04 -49.71 43.53
C THR A 3 -16.38 -48.46 42.92
N SER A 4 -15.53 -48.65 41.90
CA SER A 4 -15.27 -47.84 40.65
C SER A 4 -14.98 -46.32 40.79
N CYS A 5 -14.30 -45.59 39.91
CA CYS A 5 -14.16 -45.70 38.45
C CYS A 5 -13.06 -44.71 37.97
N SER A 6 -12.38 -45.06 36.88
CA SER A 6 -11.51 -44.25 36.05
C SER A 6 -12.24 -43.13 35.29
N ARG A 7 -11.60 -41.96 35.10
CA ARG A 7 -11.75 -40.96 34.00
C ARG A 7 -10.69 -39.87 34.26
N GLY A 8 -9.76 -39.50 33.38
CA GLY A 8 -9.87 -39.33 31.93
C GLY A 8 -10.38 -37.92 31.62
N LEU A 9 -9.58 -36.87 31.88
CA LEU A 9 -9.91 -35.48 31.52
C LEU A 9 -9.31 -35.14 30.15
N THR A 10 -10.10 -35.39 29.11
CA THR A 10 -9.96 -34.76 27.79
C THR A 10 -10.74 -33.45 27.84
N VAL A 11 -10.07 -32.30 27.84
CA VAL A 11 -10.73 -30.99 27.74
C VAL A 11 -10.70 -30.54 26.29
N PHE A 12 -11.68 -31.01 25.51
CA PHE A 12 -12.10 -30.38 24.26
C PHE A 12 -13.16 -29.34 24.60
N SER A 13 -12.78 -28.07 24.71
CA SER A 13 -13.74 -26.97 24.83
C SER A 13 -14.21 -26.55 23.43
N LEU A 14 -15.31 -27.15 22.99
CA LEU A 14 -16.18 -26.60 21.94
C LEU A 14 -16.83 -25.31 22.49
N LEU A 15 -16.20 -24.16 22.27
CA LEU A 15 -16.84 -22.86 22.41
C LEU A 15 -17.58 -22.54 21.10
N LEU A 16 -18.76 -23.15 20.93
CA LEU A 16 -19.80 -22.67 20.02
C LEU A 16 -20.35 -21.36 20.59
N TRP A 17 -19.73 -20.23 20.26
CA TRP A 17 -20.39 -18.94 20.42
C TRP A 17 -21.49 -18.86 19.36
N THR A 18 -22.75 -18.86 19.81
CA THR A 18 -23.92 -18.54 18.99
C THR A 18 -23.84 -17.07 18.56
N TRP A 19 -23.41 -16.85 17.33
CA TRP A 19 -23.51 -15.56 16.63
C TRP A 19 -24.91 -15.48 16.01
N GLY A 20 -25.45 -14.27 15.89
CA GLY A 20 -26.85 -13.97 15.56
C GLY A 20 -27.50 -14.97 14.61
N THR A 21 -28.18 -15.97 15.17
CA THR A 21 -29.18 -16.73 14.45
C THR A 21 -30.30 -15.75 14.15
N LEU A 22 -30.74 -15.68 12.89
CA LEU A 22 -32.05 -15.10 12.55
C LEU A 22 -33.04 -15.51 13.64
N GLY A 23 -33.77 -14.55 14.21
CA GLY A 23 -34.94 -14.88 15.03
C GLY A 23 -35.79 -15.87 14.23
N ALA A 24 -36.36 -16.88 14.91
CA ALA A 24 -36.96 -18.08 14.31
C ALA A 24 -38.08 -17.86 13.25
N GLU A 25 -38.36 -16.62 12.85
CA GLU A 25 -39.38 -16.21 11.89
C GLU A 25 -38.85 -15.70 10.53
N GLU A 26 -37.56 -15.37 10.38
CA GLU A 26 -37.06 -14.83 9.10
C GLU A 26 -36.68 -15.94 8.10
N LYS A 27 -37.41 -16.02 6.98
CA LYS A 27 -37.13 -16.96 5.89
C LYS A 27 -35.80 -16.62 5.21
N SER A 28 -35.01 -17.65 4.93
CA SER A 28 -33.81 -17.57 4.09
C SER A 28 -34.07 -16.80 2.79
N LEU A 29 -33.08 -16.00 2.34
CA LEU A 29 -33.19 -15.17 1.14
C LEU A 29 -33.19 -15.98 -0.16
N LEU A 30 -32.60 -17.18 -0.13
CA LEU A 30 -32.55 -18.11 -1.25
C LEU A 30 -33.19 -19.45 -0.87
N THR A 31 -33.71 -20.18 -1.85
CA THR A 31 -34.06 -21.59 -1.70
C THR A 31 -32.81 -22.46 -1.61
N GLN A 32 -32.96 -23.71 -1.14
CA GLN A 32 -31.87 -24.68 -1.11
C GLN A 32 -31.27 -24.89 -2.52
N GLU A 33 -32.13 -25.06 -3.54
CA GLU A 33 -31.73 -25.23 -4.94
C GLU A 33 -30.95 -24.02 -5.48
N GLN A 34 -31.41 -22.80 -5.16
CA GLN A 34 -30.70 -21.58 -5.55
C GLN A 34 -29.32 -21.50 -4.89
N SER A 35 -29.21 -21.84 -3.60
CA SER A 35 -27.92 -21.87 -2.90
C SER A 35 -26.95 -22.87 -3.51
N GLU A 36 -27.43 -24.09 -3.81
CA GLU A 36 -26.63 -25.13 -4.44
C GLU A 36 -26.14 -24.71 -5.83
N LYS A 37 -27.00 -24.02 -6.60
CA LYS A 37 -26.62 -23.43 -7.89
C LYS A 37 -25.56 -22.35 -7.75
N VAL A 38 -25.68 -21.45 -6.77
CA VAL A 38 -24.67 -20.41 -6.49
C VAL A 38 -23.33 -21.07 -6.14
N CYS A 39 -23.35 -22.01 -5.19
CA CYS A 39 -22.16 -22.72 -4.74
C CYS A 39 -21.47 -23.47 -5.89
N GLY A 40 -22.24 -24.26 -6.65
CA GLY A 40 -21.73 -24.98 -7.83
C GLY A 40 -21.15 -24.06 -8.89
N THR A 41 -21.80 -22.92 -9.15
CA THR A 41 -21.30 -21.93 -10.12
C THR A 41 -19.97 -21.31 -9.69
N LEU A 42 -19.82 -21.00 -8.40
CA LEU A 42 -18.57 -20.46 -7.84
C LEU A 42 -17.44 -21.49 -7.87
N TRP A 43 -17.75 -22.76 -7.57
CA TRP A 43 -16.78 -23.85 -7.69
C TRP A 43 -16.34 -24.07 -9.14
N GLU A 44 -17.28 -24.09 -10.09
CA GLU A 44 -16.95 -24.20 -11.52
C GLU A 44 -16.06 -23.04 -11.99
N ALA A 45 -16.34 -21.81 -11.55
CA ALA A 45 -15.51 -20.65 -11.85
C ALA A 45 -14.09 -20.80 -11.29
N LEU A 46 -13.97 -21.24 -10.03
CA LEU A 46 -12.68 -21.44 -9.39
C LEU A 46 -11.86 -22.55 -10.08
N GLU A 47 -12.48 -23.69 -10.39
CA GLU A 47 -11.77 -24.78 -11.07
C GLU A 47 -11.36 -24.39 -12.49
N SER A 48 -12.19 -23.62 -13.21
CA SER A 48 -11.82 -23.01 -14.50
C SER A 48 -10.58 -22.11 -14.37
N HIS A 49 -10.53 -21.26 -13.35
CA HIS A 49 -9.33 -20.45 -13.07
C HIS A 49 -8.12 -21.32 -12.75
N ARG A 50 -8.29 -22.39 -11.96
CA ARG A 50 -7.17 -23.27 -11.59
C ARG A 50 -6.53 -23.98 -12.79
N GLN A 51 -7.22 -24.14 -13.91
CA GLN A 51 -6.63 -24.73 -15.12
C GLN A 51 -5.60 -23.81 -15.79
N THR A 52 -5.70 -22.50 -15.61
CA THR A 52 -4.94 -21.51 -16.38
C THR A 52 -4.16 -20.51 -15.51
N HIS A 53 -4.59 -20.29 -14.27
CA HIS A 53 -4.10 -19.27 -13.35
C HIS A 53 -3.53 -19.84 -12.05
N TYR A 54 -3.51 -21.15 -11.85
CA TYR A 54 -2.97 -21.77 -10.63
C TYR A 54 -1.69 -22.53 -10.94
N SER A 55 -0.64 -22.30 -10.15
CA SER A 55 0.63 -23.02 -10.27
C SER A 55 0.75 -24.07 -9.17
N PRO A 56 0.82 -25.38 -9.51
CA PRO A 56 1.10 -26.43 -8.53
C PRO A 56 2.48 -26.28 -7.85
N LYS A 57 3.41 -25.55 -8.47
CA LYS A 57 4.76 -25.33 -7.92
C LYS A 57 4.76 -24.33 -6.77
N THR A 58 3.92 -23.31 -6.85
CA THR A 58 3.82 -22.25 -5.84
C THR A 58 2.59 -22.39 -4.95
N HIS A 59 1.62 -23.22 -5.34
CA HIS A 59 0.31 -23.37 -4.71
C HIS A 59 -0.54 -22.09 -4.70
N LEU A 60 -0.25 -21.16 -5.62
CA LEU A 60 -0.90 -19.85 -5.69
C LEU A 60 -1.79 -19.71 -6.93
N LEU A 61 -2.82 -18.88 -6.79
CA LEU A 61 -3.61 -18.33 -7.88
C LEU A 61 -3.08 -16.96 -8.28
N TYR A 62 -3.02 -16.71 -9.59
CA TYR A 62 -2.56 -15.46 -10.20
C TYR A 62 -3.72 -14.75 -10.88
N SER A 63 -3.70 -13.42 -11.00
CA SER A 63 -4.79 -12.70 -11.69
C SER A 63 -4.69 -12.78 -13.22
N THR A 64 -3.53 -13.22 -13.72
CA THR A 64 -3.24 -13.44 -15.14
C THR A 64 -2.85 -14.91 -15.36
N PRO A 65 -3.19 -15.52 -16.51
CA PRO A 65 -2.76 -16.89 -16.83
C PRO A 65 -1.25 -17.07 -16.77
N LEU A 66 -0.83 -18.28 -16.40
CA LEU A 66 0.56 -18.60 -16.12
C LEU A 66 1.50 -18.36 -17.30
N ASP A 67 1.02 -18.59 -18.53
CA ASP A 67 1.77 -18.39 -19.79
C ASP A 67 2.03 -16.91 -20.13
N ARG A 68 1.34 -16.00 -19.45
CA ARG A 68 1.47 -14.54 -19.61
C ARG A 68 2.18 -13.86 -18.43
N LEU A 69 2.63 -14.62 -17.43
CA LEU A 69 3.39 -14.10 -16.30
C LEU A 69 4.82 -13.74 -16.70
N PRO A 70 5.46 -12.79 -16.00
CA PRO A 70 6.87 -12.47 -16.22
C PRO A 70 7.77 -13.66 -15.89
N SER A 71 8.84 -13.81 -16.68
CA SER A 71 9.89 -14.79 -16.41
C SER A 71 10.59 -14.53 -15.09
N ALA A 72 11.25 -15.55 -14.55
CA ALA A 72 12.03 -15.43 -13.31
C ALA A 72 13.13 -14.36 -13.42
N SER A 73 13.73 -14.21 -14.61
CA SER A 73 14.70 -13.14 -14.87
C SER A 73 14.08 -11.75 -14.78
N GLN A 74 12.88 -11.56 -15.34
CA GLN A 74 12.16 -10.28 -15.28
C GLN A 74 11.74 -9.95 -13.85
N VAL A 75 11.28 -10.93 -13.08
CA VAL A 75 10.91 -10.74 -11.65
C VAL A 75 12.12 -10.34 -10.82
N ARG A 76 13.28 -11.00 -11.00
CA ARG A 76 14.54 -10.60 -10.32
C ARG A 76 15.01 -9.21 -10.71
N ASP A 77 14.75 -8.81 -11.95
CA ASP A 77 15.05 -7.47 -12.44
C ASP A 77 13.98 -6.43 -12.03
N LEU A 78 12.96 -6.84 -11.28
CA LEU A 78 11.84 -6.02 -10.83
C LEU A 78 11.03 -5.37 -11.96
N TYR A 79 11.03 -5.98 -13.15
CA TYR A 79 10.26 -5.52 -14.29
C TYR A 79 8.77 -5.90 -14.11
N PRO A 80 7.80 -5.00 -14.38
CA PRO A 80 7.93 -3.62 -14.83
C PRO A 80 7.95 -2.61 -13.67
N ASN A 81 7.88 -3.07 -12.42
CA ASN A 81 8.06 -2.24 -11.24
C ASN A 81 8.36 -3.11 -10.00
N PRO A 82 9.05 -2.56 -8.97
CA PRO A 82 9.35 -3.22 -7.70
C PRO A 82 8.17 -3.78 -6.89
N VAL A 83 6.93 -3.45 -7.27
CA VAL A 83 5.70 -3.93 -6.61
C VAL A 83 5.08 -5.12 -7.36
N GLY A 84 5.40 -5.29 -8.65
CA GLY A 84 4.77 -6.29 -9.52
C GLY A 84 3.40 -5.89 -10.06
N TYR A 85 2.99 -4.62 -9.94
CA TYR A 85 1.68 -4.17 -10.43
C TYR A 85 1.56 -4.37 -11.95
N GLY A 86 0.43 -4.94 -12.37
CA GLY A 86 0.10 -5.21 -13.77
C GLY A 86 0.73 -6.48 -14.32
N THR A 87 1.30 -7.34 -13.47
CA THR A 87 1.99 -8.57 -13.91
C THR A 87 1.16 -9.83 -13.76
N GLY A 88 0.12 -9.80 -12.93
CA GLY A 88 -0.61 -11.00 -12.52
C GLY A 88 -0.23 -11.53 -11.14
N MET A 89 0.87 -11.05 -10.56
CA MET A 89 1.47 -11.55 -9.31
C MET A 89 1.15 -10.68 -8.08
N GLU A 90 0.46 -9.55 -8.24
CA GLU A 90 0.35 -8.49 -7.24
C GLU A 90 -0.55 -8.83 -6.03
N ASP A 91 -1.45 -9.79 -6.16
CA ASP A 91 -2.53 -10.06 -5.20
C ASP A 91 -2.65 -11.55 -4.80
N CYS A 92 -1.68 -12.40 -5.16
CA CYS A 92 -1.75 -13.85 -4.91
C CYS A 92 -1.95 -14.16 -3.41
N THR A 93 -1.25 -13.44 -2.53
CA THR A 93 -1.39 -13.60 -1.07
C THR A 93 -2.78 -13.23 -0.59
N MET A 94 -3.40 -12.18 -1.15
CA MET A 94 -4.78 -11.81 -0.83
C MET A 94 -5.75 -12.91 -1.23
N TYR A 95 -5.60 -13.47 -2.44
CA TYR A 95 -6.47 -14.56 -2.91
C TYR A 95 -6.35 -15.80 -2.03
N ALA A 96 -5.13 -16.20 -1.69
CA ALA A 96 -4.89 -17.35 -0.84
C ALA A 96 -5.43 -17.14 0.58
N GLY A 97 -5.24 -15.96 1.18
CA GLY A 97 -5.79 -15.63 2.49
C GLY A 97 -7.32 -15.69 2.51
N THR A 98 -7.96 -15.00 1.56
CA THR A 98 -9.43 -14.96 1.41
C THR A 98 -10.02 -16.35 1.19
N LEU A 99 -9.43 -17.16 0.30
CA LEU A 99 -9.88 -18.53 0.05
C LEU A 99 -9.68 -19.43 1.27
N LEU A 100 -8.54 -19.33 1.97
CA LEU A 100 -8.28 -20.18 3.13
C LEU A 100 -9.34 -19.98 4.20
N VAL A 101 -9.76 -18.74 4.46
CA VAL A 101 -10.86 -18.53 5.40
C VAL A 101 -12.18 -19.04 4.84
N ALA A 102 -12.49 -18.86 3.55
CA ALA A 102 -13.70 -19.42 2.95
C ALA A 102 -13.78 -20.95 3.11
N TRP A 103 -12.66 -21.68 2.97
CA TRP A 103 -12.59 -23.12 3.20
C TRP A 103 -12.87 -23.50 4.65
N VAL A 104 -12.30 -22.75 5.60
CA VAL A 104 -12.56 -22.97 7.04
C VAL A 104 -14.04 -22.75 7.35
N GLU A 105 -14.65 -21.66 6.86
CA GLU A 105 -16.07 -21.38 7.09
C GLU A 105 -16.97 -22.47 6.49
N LEU A 106 -16.73 -22.88 5.24
CA LEU A 106 -17.51 -23.92 4.59
C LEU A 106 -17.36 -25.27 5.30
N PHE A 107 -16.17 -25.59 5.81
CA PHE A 107 -15.95 -26.80 6.59
C PHE A 107 -16.70 -26.75 7.92
N ASP A 108 -16.64 -25.64 8.64
CA ASP A 108 -17.39 -25.47 9.90
C ASP A 108 -18.90 -25.66 9.70
N LEU A 109 -19.44 -25.25 8.54
CA LEU A 109 -20.86 -25.35 8.21
C LEU A 109 -21.28 -26.74 7.70
N THR A 110 -20.41 -27.45 7.00
CA THR A 110 -20.78 -28.66 6.24
C THR A 110 -20.17 -29.95 6.77
N GLY A 111 -19.03 -29.86 7.48
CA GLY A 111 -18.21 -31.02 7.82
C GLY A 111 -17.60 -31.73 6.61
N ASP A 112 -17.54 -31.10 5.43
CA ASP A 112 -17.02 -31.73 4.21
C ASP A 112 -15.49 -31.88 4.26
N ASP A 113 -15.04 -33.10 4.55
CA ASP A 113 -13.60 -33.44 4.59
C ASP A 113 -12.87 -33.22 3.25
N SER A 114 -13.57 -33.11 2.11
CA SER A 114 -12.93 -32.78 0.84
C SER A 114 -12.21 -31.43 0.87
N LEU A 115 -12.65 -30.51 1.74
CA LEU A 115 -12.05 -29.19 1.95
C LEU A 115 -10.67 -29.26 2.61
N ARG A 116 -10.31 -30.38 3.26
CA ARG A 116 -9.02 -30.55 3.95
C ARG A 116 -7.83 -30.43 3.00
N ALA A 117 -7.93 -31.09 1.84
CA ALA A 117 -6.88 -31.02 0.82
C ALA A 117 -6.78 -29.61 0.22
N ARG A 118 -7.92 -28.94 0.00
CA ARG A 118 -7.98 -27.58 -0.55
C ARG A 118 -7.42 -26.54 0.41
N ALA A 119 -7.76 -26.63 1.69
CA ALA A 119 -7.23 -25.77 2.73
C ALA A 119 -5.72 -25.97 2.89
N TYR A 120 -5.23 -27.21 2.86
CA TYR A 120 -3.80 -27.50 2.93
C TYR A 120 -3.03 -26.96 1.71
N ASP A 121 -3.54 -27.16 0.48
CA ASP A 121 -2.98 -26.58 -0.74
C ASP A 121 -2.88 -25.05 -0.64
N THR A 122 -3.96 -24.39 -0.22
CA THR A 122 -3.99 -22.93 -0.04
C THR A 122 -3.00 -22.47 1.04
N TYR A 123 -2.86 -23.23 2.14
CA TYR A 123 -1.86 -22.97 3.17
C TYR A 123 -0.43 -23.08 2.63
N LEU A 124 -0.11 -24.05 1.76
CA LEU A 124 1.22 -24.15 1.17
C LEU A 124 1.58 -22.89 0.37
N GLY A 125 0.61 -22.30 -0.32
CA GLY A 125 0.77 -21.02 -1.01
C GLY A 125 1.06 -19.87 -0.05
N LEU A 126 0.29 -19.76 1.05
CA LEU A 126 0.55 -18.77 2.09
C LEU A 126 1.90 -18.99 2.77
N ARG A 127 2.28 -20.22 3.09
CA ARG A 127 3.62 -20.52 3.60
C ARG A 127 4.69 -20.02 2.63
N ALA A 128 4.56 -20.37 1.35
CA ALA A 128 5.53 -20.02 0.34
C ALA A 128 5.74 -18.51 0.20
N VAL A 129 4.68 -17.68 0.23
CA VAL A 129 4.84 -16.21 0.11
C VAL A 129 5.54 -15.58 1.31
N GLY A 130 5.53 -16.25 2.48
CA GLY A 130 6.28 -15.86 3.66
C GLY A 130 7.72 -16.39 3.72
N THR A 131 8.06 -17.42 2.94
CA THR A 131 9.33 -18.15 3.12
C THR A 131 10.22 -18.26 1.89
N ALA A 132 9.66 -18.32 0.67
CA ALA A 132 10.41 -18.68 -0.54
C ALA A 132 11.50 -17.66 -0.92
N HIS A 133 11.28 -16.38 -0.61
CA HIS A 133 12.24 -15.29 -0.84
C HIS A 133 13.39 -15.28 0.17
N GLY A 134 13.26 -15.97 1.30
CA GLY A 134 14.28 -16.10 2.34
C GLY A 134 14.44 -14.90 3.27
N VAL A 135 13.56 -13.90 3.25
CA VAL A 135 13.63 -12.73 4.14
C VAL A 135 12.68 -12.93 5.33
N ARG A 136 13.24 -13.15 6.52
CA ARG A 136 12.43 -13.44 7.72
C ARG A 136 11.39 -12.35 7.97
N GLY A 137 10.14 -12.76 8.23
CA GLY A 137 9.00 -11.88 8.50
C GLY A 137 8.51 -11.02 7.32
N PHE A 138 9.07 -11.17 6.11
CA PHE A 138 8.55 -10.51 4.91
C PHE A 138 7.47 -11.36 4.25
N VAL A 139 6.35 -10.74 3.88
CA VAL A 139 5.26 -11.39 3.14
C VAL A 139 5.26 -10.86 1.72
N SER A 140 5.63 -11.69 0.74
CA SER A 140 5.57 -11.29 -0.67
C SER A 140 4.13 -11.25 -1.20
N ARG A 141 3.93 -10.56 -2.32
CA ARG A 141 2.63 -10.49 -3.03
C ARG A 141 2.29 -11.77 -3.78
N GLY A 142 3.33 -12.45 -4.28
CA GLY A 142 3.28 -13.65 -5.08
C GLY A 142 4.68 -14.13 -5.42
N ILE A 143 4.77 -15.34 -5.97
CA ILE A 143 6.04 -16.03 -6.28
C ILE A 143 6.07 -16.36 -7.76
N CYS A 144 7.21 -16.19 -8.41
CA CYS A 144 7.35 -16.54 -9.82
C CYS A 144 7.15 -18.06 -10.00
N PRO A 145 6.19 -18.51 -10.83
CA PRO A 145 5.95 -19.94 -11.01
C PRO A 145 7.03 -20.63 -11.85
N GLU A 146 7.85 -19.90 -12.61
CA GLU A 146 8.96 -20.49 -13.37
C GLU A 146 10.01 -21.10 -12.44
N ASP A 147 10.46 -20.38 -11.41
CA ASP A 147 11.50 -20.85 -10.48
C ASP A 147 10.96 -21.26 -9.10
N GLY A 148 9.76 -20.82 -8.71
CA GLY A 148 9.16 -21.09 -7.40
C GLY A 148 9.82 -20.33 -6.25
N ALA A 149 10.60 -19.29 -6.53
CA ALA A 149 11.41 -18.58 -5.54
C ALA A 149 11.46 -17.06 -5.71
N SER A 150 11.52 -16.55 -6.95
CA SER A 150 11.67 -15.11 -7.21
C SER A 150 10.39 -14.34 -6.87
N THR A 151 10.54 -13.18 -6.22
CA THR A 151 9.43 -12.30 -5.82
C THR A 151 9.77 -10.84 -6.10
N TYR A 152 8.74 -10.01 -6.32
CA TYR A 152 8.91 -8.56 -6.20
C TYR A 152 9.22 -8.17 -4.75
N ILE A 153 10.06 -7.17 -4.56
CA ILE A 153 10.57 -6.79 -3.22
C ILE A 153 9.63 -5.90 -2.42
N THR A 154 8.60 -5.31 -3.04
CA THR A 154 7.66 -4.42 -2.35
C THR A 154 6.34 -5.12 -2.08
N SER A 155 6.01 -5.27 -0.81
CA SER A 155 4.70 -5.76 -0.35
C SER A 155 3.78 -4.61 0.04
N SER A 156 2.57 -4.90 0.51
CA SER A 156 1.69 -3.91 1.16
C SER A 156 1.04 -4.48 2.41
N ARG A 157 0.65 -3.57 3.28
CA ARG A 157 -0.21 -3.79 4.45
C ARG A 157 -1.45 -4.66 4.15
N ASP A 158 -1.98 -4.60 2.93
CA ASP A 158 -3.15 -5.38 2.50
C ASP A 158 -2.82 -6.86 2.37
N GLN A 159 -1.63 -7.19 1.85
CA GLN A 159 -1.15 -8.57 1.77
C GLN A 159 -1.00 -9.17 3.16
N VAL A 160 -0.42 -8.40 4.08
CA VAL A 160 -0.21 -8.82 5.46
C VAL A 160 -1.54 -9.08 6.18
N THR A 161 -2.56 -8.26 5.92
CA THR A 161 -3.90 -8.44 6.52
C THR A 161 -4.49 -9.81 6.19
N HIS A 162 -4.55 -10.18 4.91
CA HIS A 162 -5.11 -11.47 4.48
C HIS A 162 -4.20 -12.65 4.79
N TYR A 163 -2.88 -12.45 4.80
CA TYR A 163 -1.91 -13.44 5.25
C TYR A 163 -2.17 -13.84 6.71
N VAL A 164 -2.29 -12.85 7.60
CA VAL A 164 -2.51 -13.08 9.03
C VAL A 164 -3.89 -13.66 9.29
N GLU A 165 -4.96 -13.10 8.71
CA GLU A 165 -6.32 -13.63 8.88
C GLU A 165 -6.41 -15.09 8.42
N GLY A 166 -5.92 -15.38 7.21
CA GLY A 166 -5.95 -16.71 6.61
C GLY A 166 -5.23 -17.75 7.47
N LEU A 167 -3.98 -17.47 7.84
CA LEU A 167 -3.18 -18.37 8.67
C LEU A 167 -3.78 -18.54 10.06
N TRP A 168 -4.22 -17.46 10.71
CA TRP A 168 -4.78 -17.51 12.06
C TRP A 168 -6.10 -18.28 12.11
N ARG A 169 -6.99 -18.07 11.13
CA ARG A 169 -8.26 -18.83 11.03
C ARG A 169 -8.01 -20.31 10.78
N TYR A 170 -7.07 -20.64 9.89
CA TYR A 170 -6.70 -22.04 9.62
C TYR A 170 -6.04 -22.68 10.85
N PHE A 171 -5.14 -21.98 11.54
CA PHE A 171 -4.51 -22.42 12.78
C PHE A 171 -5.52 -22.80 13.87
N ARG A 172 -6.73 -22.23 13.87
CA ARG A 172 -7.81 -22.55 14.83
C ARG A 172 -8.79 -23.61 14.34
N SER A 173 -8.69 -24.01 13.07
CA SER A 173 -9.62 -24.95 12.44
C SER A 173 -9.23 -26.42 12.72
N PRO A 174 -10.20 -27.35 12.77
CA PRO A 174 -9.94 -28.79 12.72
C PRO A 174 -9.34 -29.28 11.39
N LEU A 175 -9.32 -28.44 10.35
CA LEU A 175 -8.66 -28.76 9.08
C LEU A 175 -7.12 -28.72 9.18
N CYS A 176 -6.58 -27.97 10.14
CA CYS A 176 -5.15 -27.80 10.35
C CYS A 176 -4.62 -28.89 11.30
N ASP A 177 -3.55 -29.58 10.91
CA ASP A 177 -2.91 -30.57 11.77
C ASP A 177 -1.85 -29.94 12.69
N ASP A 178 -1.38 -30.68 13.69
CA ASP A 178 -0.47 -30.14 14.70
C ASP A 178 0.88 -29.69 14.14
N GLY A 179 1.41 -30.39 13.13
CA GLY A 179 2.64 -29.99 12.44
C GLY A 179 2.47 -28.66 11.73
N THR A 180 1.35 -28.49 11.03
CA THR A 180 0.99 -27.24 10.35
C THR A 180 0.71 -26.11 11.34
N ARG A 181 0.07 -26.40 12.50
CA ARG A 181 -0.11 -25.41 13.57
C ARG A 181 1.23 -24.90 14.10
N GLN A 182 2.22 -25.78 14.26
CA GLN A 182 3.57 -25.40 14.68
C GLN A 182 4.25 -24.48 13.65
N GLU A 183 4.14 -24.79 12.35
CA GLU A 183 4.67 -23.93 11.28
C GLU A 183 3.99 -22.55 11.27
N ILE A 184 2.66 -22.50 11.36
CA ILE A 184 1.91 -21.24 11.37
C ILE A 184 2.30 -20.36 12.57
N ARG A 185 2.47 -20.96 13.75
CA ARG A 185 2.98 -20.26 14.93
C ARG A 185 4.32 -19.58 14.62
N GLY A 186 5.26 -20.30 13.99
CA GLY A 186 6.54 -19.74 13.55
C GLY A 186 6.37 -18.56 12.59
N LEU A 187 5.52 -18.70 11.57
CA LEU A 187 5.26 -17.64 10.59
C LEU A 187 4.67 -16.36 11.21
N LEU A 188 3.68 -16.51 12.10
CA LEU A 188 3.04 -15.36 12.76
C LEU A 188 3.99 -14.67 13.75
N THR A 189 4.80 -15.43 14.49
CA THR A 189 5.77 -14.87 15.44
C THR A 189 6.95 -14.21 14.75
N ASP A 190 7.45 -14.77 13.65
CA ASP A 190 8.48 -14.15 12.79
C ASP A 190 8.00 -12.81 12.23
N LEU A 191 6.76 -12.75 11.73
CA LEU A 191 6.15 -11.52 11.24
C LEU A 191 6.03 -10.48 12.37
N ALA A 192 5.50 -10.88 13.53
CA ALA A 192 5.33 -9.99 14.68
C ALA A 192 6.67 -9.42 15.18
N ASP A 193 7.72 -10.25 15.24
CA ASP A 193 9.06 -9.82 15.65
C ASP A 193 9.64 -8.78 14.69
N VAL A 194 9.47 -8.98 13.39
CA VAL A 194 9.93 -8.04 12.36
C VAL A 194 9.15 -6.73 12.42
N MET A 195 7.82 -6.79 12.61
CA MET A 195 6.99 -5.59 12.78
C MET A 195 7.42 -4.78 14.00
N ALA A 196 7.66 -5.43 15.15
CA ALA A 196 8.15 -4.76 16.36
C ALA A 196 9.56 -4.17 16.19
N ALA A 197 10.39 -4.79 15.36
CA ALA A 197 11.73 -4.28 15.06
C ALA A 197 11.70 -3.11 14.07
N GLN A 198 10.80 -3.09 13.10
CA GLN A 198 10.86 -2.17 11.96
C GLN A 198 9.88 -1.00 12.03
N ILE A 199 8.74 -1.12 12.72
CA ILE A 199 7.75 -0.05 12.78
C ILE A 199 8.21 1.00 13.80
N ARG A 200 9.03 1.93 13.31
CA ARG A 200 9.64 3.03 14.05
C ARG A 200 9.66 4.28 13.18
N SER A 201 9.85 5.44 13.78
CA SER A 201 9.86 6.73 13.07
C SER A 201 10.96 6.78 12.00
N GLU A 202 12.12 6.16 12.22
CA GLU A 202 13.22 6.12 11.24
C GLU A 202 12.82 5.44 9.92
N ASN A 203 11.86 4.50 10.03
CA ASN A 203 11.31 3.72 8.93
C ASN A 203 9.97 4.27 8.41
N ASP A 204 9.57 5.50 8.78
CA ASP A 204 8.23 6.04 8.51
C ASP A 204 7.12 5.07 8.98
N TYR A 205 7.36 4.39 10.10
CA TYR A 205 6.47 3.40 10.69
C TYR A 205 6.06 2.26 9.74
N GLY A 206 6.90 1.95 8.74
CA GLY A 206 6.67 0.87 7.78
C GLY A 206 7.55 -0.35 7.98
N PHE A 207 7.06 -1.49 7.51
CA PHE A 207 7.89 -2.69 7.36
C PHE A 207 8.74 -2.57 6.08
N LEU A 208 10.02 -2.86 6.14
CA LEU A 208 10.94 -2.60 5.02
C LEU A 208 10.66 -3.50 3.80
N ARG A 209 11.14 -3.10 2.62
CA ARG A 209 11.17 -3.95 1.41
C ARG A 209 12.05 -5.18 1.66
N ALA A 210 11.94 -6.19 0.79
CA ALA A 210 12.73 -7.41 0.90
C ALA A 210 14.27 -7.19 0.77
N ASP A 211 14.71 -6.02 0.34
CA ASP A 211 16.12 -5.60 0.32
C ASP A 211 16.52 -4.73 1.53
N GLY A 212 15.60 -4.52 2.49
CA GLY A 212 15.78 -3.68 3.66
C GLY A 212 15.53 -2.19 3.42
N SER A 213 15.23 -1.76 2.19
CA SER A 213 14.99 -0.35 1.89
C SER A 213 13.55 0.09 2.19
N LYS A 214 13.32 1.41 2.25
CA LYS A 214 11.96 1.95 2.40
C LYS A 214 11.23 2.00 1.07
N ASP A 215 9.93 1.70 1.08
CA ASP A 215 9.07 1.96 -0.06
C ASP A 215 8.68 3.45 -0.10
N PRO A 216 9.05 4.20 -1.16
CA PRO A 216 8.78 5.63 -1.26
C PRO A 216 7.29 5.94 -1.50
N ARG A 217 6.40 4.94 -1.60
CA ARG A 217 4.94 5.15 -1.69
C ARG A 217 4.22 5.10 -0.34
N GLY A 218 4.85 4.51 0.67
CA GLY A 218 4.22 4.24 1.96
C GLY A 218 3.29 3.02 1.96
N LEU A 219 3.34 2.11 0.98
CA LEU A 219 2.48 0.91 0.95
C LEU A 219 2.69 0.00 2.17
N HIS A 220 3.85 0.12 2.81
CA HIS A 220 4.27 -0.69 3.93
C HIS A 220 4.03 -0.07 5.32
N LYS A 221 3.50 1.15 5.40
CA LYS A 221 3.33 1.87 6.67
C LYS A 221 2.19 1.24 7.48
N MET A 222 2.45 0.99 8.75
CA MET A 222 1.57 0.21 9.64
C MET A 222 1.10 1.00 10.87
N TRP A 223 1.69 2.17 11.12
CA TRP A 223 1.29 3.10 12.19
C TRP A 223 1.30 4.54 11.68
N HIS A 224 0.55 5.44 12.32
CA HIS A 224 0.21 6.76 11.78
C HIS A 224 -0.42 6.67 10.38
N VAL A 225 -1.40 5.78 10.25
CA VAL A 225 -2.11 5.45 9.01
C VAL A 225 -3.51 6.06 8.99
N TYR A 226 -4.35 5.75 8.00
CA TYR A 226 -5.74 6.19 8.01
C TYR A 226 -6.63 5.28 8.89
N ALA A 227 -7.80 5.77 9.28
CA ALA A 227 -8.70 5.08 10.24
C ALA A 227 -9.01 3.62 9.88
N HIS A 228 -9.19 3.30 8.60
CA HIS A 228 -9.53 1.95 8.13
C HIS A 228 -8.36 0.94 8.20
N GLU A 229 -7.16 1.39 8.59
CA GLU A 229 -5.95 0.57 8.59
C GLU A 229 -5.35 0.41 9.98
N ALA A 230 -5.79 1.23 10.94
CA ALA A 230 -5.20 1.33 12.28
C ALA A 230 -5.14 -0.02 13.02
N ALA A 231 -6.14 -0.87 12.84
CA ALA A 231 -6.23 -2.19 13.47
C ALA A 231 -5.23 -3.24 12.94
N ARG A 232 -4.54 -2.98 11.82
CA ARG A 232 -3.70 -4.00 11.15
C ARG A 232 -2.47 -4.40 11.96
N LEU A 233 -1.81 -3.43 12.61
CA LEU A 233 -0.66 -3.72 13.45
C LEU A 233 -1.02 -4.50 14.72
N PRO A 234 -1.99 -4.07 15.55
CA PRO A 234 -2.40 -4.86 16.71
C PRO A 234 -2.99 -6.23 16.33
N MET A 235 -3.66 -6.36 15.18
CA MET A 235 -4.09 -7.67 14.66
C MET A 235 -2.93 -8.68 14.55
N ILE A 236 -1.76 -8.25 14.07
CA ILE A 236 -0.57 -9.11 13.95
C ILE A 236 -0.14 -9.61 15.33
N TYR A 237 -0.06 -8.71 16.31
CA TYR A 237 0.34 -9.07 17.68
C TYR A 237 -0.71 -9.94 18.38
N ALA A 238 -2.01 -9.68 18.17
CA ALA A 238 -3.09 -10.50 18.69
C ALA A 238 -3.04 -11.94 18.13
N ALA A 239 -2.85 -12.08 16.81
CA ALA A 239 -2.73 -13.39 16.16
C ALA A 239 -1.48 -14.16 16.62
N ALA A 240 -0.34 -13.48 16.75
CA ALA A 240 0.90 -14.07 17.26
C ALA A 240 0.77 -14.50 18.73
N TRP A 241 0.11 -13.69 19.56
CA TRP A 241 -0.18 -14.03 20.96
C TRP A 241 -1.07 -15.26 21.06
N ASP A 242 -2.22 -15.29 20.38
CA ASP A 242 -3.17 -16.41 20.44
C ASP A 242 -2.55 -17.72 19.91
N ALA A 243 -1.71 -17.64 18.87
CA ALA A 243 -1.05 -18.82 18.31
C ALA A 243 0.09 -19.38 19.18
N SER A 244 0.84 -18.50 19.87
CA SER A 244 2.07 -18.87 20.61
C SER A 244 1.87 -19.00 22.12
N GLY A 245 0.95 -18.23 22.71
CA GLY A 245 0.85 -18.05 24.15
C GLY A 245 1.92 -17.15 24.77
N ASP A 246 2.83 -16.57 23.97
CA ASP A 246 3.93 -15.73 24.47
C ASP A 246 3.42 -14.36 24.93
N ALA A 247 3.73 -14.00 26.18
CA ALA A 247 3.32 -12.75 26.81
C ALA A 247 3.92 -11.50 26.15
N LYS A 248 5.04 -11.62 25.42
CA LYS A 248 5.63 -10.52 24.65
C LYS A 248 4.64 -9.94 23.64
N TYR A 249 3.97 -10.78 22.87
CA TYR A 249 3.03 -10.33 21.84
C TYR A 249 1.75 -9.76 22.45
N ARG A 250 1.33 -10.30 23.59
CA ARG A 250 0.23 -9.72 24.37
C ARG A 250 0.57 -8.28 24.79
N ALA A 251 1.76 -8.05 25.34
CA ALA A 251 2.17 -6.70 25.76
C ALA A 251 2.24 -5.70 24.59
N LEU A 252 2.74 -6.14 23.43
CA LEU A 252 2.75 -5.32 22.20
C LEU A 252 1.33 -4.99 21.71
N TYR A 253 0.43 -5.96 21.75
CA TYR A 253 -0.98 -5.76 21.42
C TYR A 253 -1.64 -4.76 22.38
N GLU A 254 -1.51 -4.96 23.70
CA GLU A 254 -2.10 -4.11 24.73
C GLU A 254 -1.61 -2.64 24.65
N THR A 255 -0.37 -2.43 24.18
CA THR A 255 0.20 -1.08 23.99
C THR A 255 -0.51 -0.29 22.89
N LEU A 256 -1.09 -0.96 21.89
CA LEU A 256 -1.60 -0.32 20.67
C LEU A 256 -3.11 -0.47 20.48
N ALA A 257 -3.73 -1.48 21.08
CA ALA A 257 -5.08 -1.88 20.75
C ALA A 257 -6.12 -0.78 21.01
N HIS A 258 -6.03 -0.07 22.14
CA HIS A 258 -6.90 1.07 22.44
C HIS A 258 -6.76 2.17 21.39
N ASP A 259 -5.55 2.68 21.18
CA ASP A 259 -5.29 3.76 20.22
C ASP A 259 -5.72 3.40 18.79
N ALA A 260 -5.50 2.16 18.38
CA ALA A 260 -5.90 1.67 17.07
C ALA A 260 -7.43 1.64 16.90
N VAL A 261 -8.16 1.17 17.91
CA VAL A 261 -9.64 1.16 17.88
C VAL A 261 -10.18 2.58 17.89
N ASP A 262 -9.60 3.47 18.70
CA ASP A 262 -9.98 4.88 18.77
C ASP A 262 -9.79 5.57 17.42
N GLN A 263 -8.63 5.33 16.80
CA GLN A 263 -8.34 5.82 15.47
C GLN A 263 -9.31 5.25 14.42
N SER A 264 -9.63 3.96 14.48
CA SER A 264 -10.62 3.34 13.59
C SER A 264 -12.01 3.97 13.71
N LEU A 265 -12.42 4.37 14.92
CA LEU A 265 -13.70 5.04 15.15
C LEU A 265 -13.77 6.45 14.55
N THR A 266 -12.62 7.12 14.33
CA THR A 266 -12.61 8.45 13.70
C THR A 266 -13.20 8.44 12.29
N LEU A 267 -13.25 7.28 11.62
CA LEU A 267 -13.87 7.12 10.31
C LEU A 267 -15.31 7.69 10.26
N ASN A 268 -16.10 7.51 11.33
CA ASN A 268 -17.47 8.03 11.46
C ASN A 268 -17.58 9.55 11.49
N SER A 269 -16.51 10.23 11.92
CA SER A 269 -16.46 11.68 11.99
C SER A 269 -15.90 12.34 10.74
N ARG A 270 -15.41 11.56 9.76
CA ARG A 270 -14.78 12.10 8.54
C ARG A 270 -15.85 12.52 7.51
N PRO A 271 -15.67 13.67 6.83
CA PRO A 271 -16.53 14.06 5.72
C PRO A 271 -16.61 12.97 4.65
N LEU A 272 -17.83 12.65 4.19
CA LEU A 272 -18.04 11.61 3.17
C LEU A 272 -17.23 11.84 1.88
N PRO A 273 -17.06 13.07 1.35
CA PRO A 273 -16.17 13.31 0.20
C PRO A 273 -14.71 12.90 0.45
N GLU A 274 -14.19 13.12 1.67
CA GLU A 274 -12.83 12.73 2.05
C GLU A 274 -12.71 11.20 2.14
N VAL A 275 -13.64 10.54 2.81
CA VAL A 275 -13.71 9.07 2.87
C VAL A 275 -13.82 8.48 1.46
N ASN A 276 -14.62 9.10 0.59
CA ASN A 276 -14.80 8.68 -0.79
C ASN A 276 -13.54 8.78 -1.63
N ALA A 277 -12.71 9.79 -1.37
CA ALA A 277 -11.44 9.98 -2.07
C ALA A 277 -10.33 9.01 -1.61
N TRP A 278 -10.31 8.63 -0.33
CA TRP A 278 -9.13 7.97 0.27
C TRP A 278 -9.35 6.54 0.76
N VAL A 279 -10.59 6.11 0.92
CA VAL A 279 -10.92 4.78 1.44
C VAL A 279 -11.55 3.95 0.32
N PRO A 280 -10.77 3.07 -0.36
CA PRO A 280 -11.30 2.24 -1.43
C PRO A 280 -12.25 1.16 -0.88
N THR A 281 -13.18 0.66 -1.71
CA THR A 281 -14.20 -0.30 -1.28
C THR A 281 -13.66 -1.55 -0.57
N TYR A 282 -12.57 -2.14 -1.09
CA TYR A 282 -11.98 -3.35 -0.52
C TYR A 282 -11.43 -3.15 0.90
N SER A 283 -11.14 -1.90 1.30
CA SER A 283 -10.48 -1.65 2.58
C SER A 283 -11.42 -1.79 3.77
N PHE A 284 -12.74 -1.68 3.57
CA PHE A 284 -13.74 -1.99 4.61
C PHE A 284 -13.73 -3.48 4.95
N TYR A 285 -13.56 -4.36 3.94
CA TYR A 285 -13.36 -5.79 4.18
C TYR A 285 -12.10 -6.02 5.04
N GLN A 286 -10.97 -5.42 4.66
CA GLN A 286 -9.71 -5.57 5.39
C GLN A 286 -9.74 -5.00 6.81
N MET A 287 -10.45 -3.89 7.01
CA MET A 287 -10.71 -3.32 8.33
C MET A 287 -11.47 -4.32 9.20
N GLN A 288 -12.50 -4.96 8.66
CA GLN A 288 -13.26 -5.99 9.39
C GLN A 288 -12.42 -7.23 9.70
N CYS A 289 -11.53 -7.68 8.80
CA CYS A 289 -10.59 -8.76 9.09
C CYS A 289 -9.75 -8.46 10.33
N SER A 290 -9.22 -7.24 10.41
CA SER A 290 -8.32 -6.83 11.50
C SER A 290 -9.07 -6.74 12.82
N LEU A 291 -10.22 -6.07 12.83
CA LEU A 291 -11.05 -5.90 14.02
C LEU A 291 -11.65 -7.23 14.51
N ASP A 292 -12.02 -8.16 13.61
CA ASP A 292 -12.56 -9.47 14.00
C ASP A 292 -11.51 -10.33 14.72
N VAL A 293 -10.24 -10.33 14.27
CA VAL A 293 -9.15 -11.00 14.99
C VAL A 293 -8.99 -10.40 16.39
N MET A 294 -8.93 -9.07 16.48
CA MET A 294 -8.83 -8.38 17.77
C MET A 294 -9.99 -8.73 18.70
N LEU A 295 -11.24 -8.63 18.22
CA LEU A 295 -12.45 -8.94 18.97
C LEU A 295 -12.46 -10.37 19.54
N ARG A 296 -11.95 -11.34 18.77
CA ARG A 296 -11.93 -12.75 19.15
C ARG A 296 -10.83 -13.09 20.16
N VAL A 297 -9.69 -12.40 20.10
CA VAL A 297 -8.57 -12.59 21.01
C VAL A 297 -8.77 -11.80 22.31
N GLU A 298 -9.41 -10.65 22.23
CA GLU A 298 -9.63 -9.74 23.35
C GLU A 298 -10.50 -10.36 24.47
N LYS A 299 -10.09 -10.09 25.72
CA LYS A 299 -10.75 -10.52 26.95
C LYS A 299 -11.27 -9.34 27.78
N ASP A 300 -10.72 -8.13 27.61
CA ASP A 300 -11.20 -6.91 28.26
C ASP A 300 -12.53 -6.45 27.65
N THR A 301 -13.62 -6.59 28.42
CA THR A 301 -14.98 -6.28 27.93
C THR A 301 -15.11 -4.85 27.38
N PRO A 302 -14.63 -3.78 28.05
CA PRO A 302 -14.66 -2.43 27.49
C PRO A 302 -14.01 -2.31 26.10
N LEU A 303 -12.81 -2.88 25.91
CA LEU A 303 -12.15 -2.84 24.62
C LEU A 303 -12.85 -3.72 23.57
N LYS A 304 -13.44 -4.86 23.96
CA LYS A 304 -14.30 -5.66 23.04
C LYS A 304 -15.48 -4.87 22.54
N ASP A 305 -16.20 -4.20 23.44
CA ASP A 305 -17.39 -3.41 23.09
C ASP A 305 -17.01 -2.26 22.16
N LYS A 306 -15.85 -1.61 22.43
CA LYS A 306 -15.31 -0.55 21.57
C LYS A 306 -14.89 -1.08 20.19
N THR A 307 -14.26 -2.25 20.14
CA THR A 307 -13.88 -2.94 18.90
C THR A 307 -15.13 -3.28 18.08
N LEU A 308 -16.18 -3.78 18.73
CA LEU A 308 -17.46 -4.06 18.09
C LEU A 308 -18.11 -2.78 17.54
N HIS A 309 -18.01 -1.65 18.24
CA HIS A 309 -18.45 -0.35 17.73
C HIS A 309 -17.68 0.04 16.46
N ALA A 310 -16.36 -0.17 16.42
CA ALA A 310 -15.56 0.08 15.21
C ALA A 310 -15.96 -0.86 14.05
N MET A 311 -16.31 -2.11 14.33
CA MET A 311 -16.85 -3.03 13.32
C MET A 311 -18.23 -2.57 12.79
N ASN A 312 -19.06 -1.96 13.64
CA ASN A 312 -20.32 -1.34 13.22
C ASN A 312 -20.09 -0.15 12.29
N ALA A 313 -19.13 0.72 12.62
CA ALA A 313 -18.71 1.83 11.76
C ALA A 313 -18.30 1.35 10.35
N ALA A 314 -17.43 0.34 10.28
CA ALA A 314 -16.98 -0.23 9.00
C ALA A 314 -18.15 -0.81 8.18
N LYS A 315 -19.08 -1.53 8.83
CA LYS A 315 -20.31 -2.07 8.23
C LYS A 315 -21.19 -0.96 7.65
N ASP A 316 -21.44 0.10 8.41
CA ASP A 316 -22.35 1.18 8.01
C ASP A 316 -21.78 1.97 6.83
N PHE A 317 -20.47 2.27 6.83
CA PHE A 317 -19.81 2.91 5.68
C PHE A 317 -19.80 2.03 4.43
N ALA A 318 -19.62 0.72 4.60
CA ALA A 318 -19.71 -0.21 3.48
C ALA A 318 -21.10 -0.11 2.82
N SER A 319 -22.17 0.05 3.59
CA SER A 319 -23.52 0.24 3.07
C SER A 319 -23.70 1.54 2.28
N ILE A 320 -23.08 2.65 2.72
CA ILE A 320 -23.14 3.95 2.01
C ILE A 320 -22.57 3.85 0.59
N ARG A 321 -21.66 2.90 0.32
CA ARG A 321 -21.09 2.69 -1.02
C ARG A 321 -22.00 1.95 -1.99
N LEU A 322 -23.01 1.22 -1.50
CA LEU A 322 -23.86 0.34 -2.33
C LEU A 322 -24.50 1.07 -3.53
N PRO A 323 -25.11 2.27 -3.39
CA PRO A 323 -25.78 2.93 -4.53
C PRO A 323 -24.83 3.25 -5.70
N GLY A 324 -23.59 3.68 -5.41
CA GLY A 324 -22.58 3.96 -6.43
C GLY A 324 -22.06 2.72 -7.15
N LEU A 325 -22.05 1.57 -6.48
CA LEU A 325 -21.59 0.30 -7.05
C LEU A 325 -22.59 -0.30 -8.05
N VAL A 326 -23.89 -0.05 -7.87
CA VAL A 326 -24.95 -0.49 -8.79
C VAL A 326 -24.68 -0.01 -10.22
N GLN A 327 -24.15 1.20 -10.38
CA GLN A 327 -23.82 1.78 -11.68
C GLN A 327 -22.63 1.08 -12.35
N ASN A 328 -21.63 0.66 -11.57
CA ASN A 328 -20.39 0.07 -12.08
C ASN A 328 -20.44 -1.45 -12.29
N GLN A 329 -21.47 -2.13 -11.74
CA GLN A 329 -21.68 -3.58 -11.84
C GLN A 329 -20.44 -4.45 -11.53
N ASN A 330 -19.55 -3.96 -10.66
CA ASN A 330 -18.33 -4.68 -10.29
C ASN A 330 -18.62 -5.67 -9.16
N LEU A 331 -18.78 -6.96 -9.51
CA LEU A 331 -19.12 -8.02 -8.55
C LEU A 331 -18.09 -8.23 -7.45
N GLN A 332 -16.81 -7.94 -7.69
CA GLN A 332 -15.80 -8.03 -6.63
C GLN A 332 -16.08 -6.97 -5.55
N GLN A 333 -16.31 -5.72 -5.95
CA GLN A 333 -16.60 -4.64 -5.01
C GLN A 333 -17.91 -4.90 -4.24
N PHE A 334 -18.91 -5.52 -4.87
CA PHE A 334 -20.10 -5.99 -4.15
C PHE A 334 -19.74 -7.06 -3.12
N ALA A 335 -18.94 -8.05 -3.48
CA ALA A 335 -18.48 -9.07 -2.54
C ALA A 335 -17.71 -8.45 -1.36
N ASP A 336 -16.81 -7.49 -1.60
CA ASP A 336 -16.08 -6.78 -0.55
C ASP A 336 -17.01 -6.10 0.45
N ILE A 337 -18.03 -5.38 -0.03
CA ILE A 337 -19.04 -4.74 0.82
C ILE A 337 -19.86 -5.78 1.60
N HIS A 338 -20.29 -6.86 0.95
CA HIS A 338 -21.04 -7.93 1.62
C HIS A 338 -20.20 -8.59 2.71
N ILE A 339 -18.92 -8.89 2.45
CA ILE A 339 -18.04 -9.45 3.49
C ILE A 339 -17.86 -8.44 4.62
N ALA A 340 -17.65 -7.16 4.30
CA ALA A 340 -17.52 -6.11 5.30
C ALA A 340 -18.78 -5.99 6.18
N GLN A 341 -19.95 -6.38 5.68
CA GLN A 341 -21.18 -6.44 6.47
C GLN A 341 -21.31 -7.77 7.23
N LEU A 342 -21.07 -8.90 6.57
CA LEU A 342 -21.31 -10.26 7.07
C LEU A 342 -20.31 -10.74 8.13
N VAL A 343 -19.13 -10.13 8.23
CA VAL A 343 -18.15 -10.44 9.29
C VAL A 343 -18.57 -9.86 10.64
N ASN A 344 -19.42 -8.84 10.67
CA ASN A 344 -19.83 -8.17 11.90
C ASN A 344 -20.80 -9.06 12.72
N PRO A 345 -20.50 -9.38 14.00
CA PRO A 345 -21.36 -10.24 14.81
C PRO A 345 -22.72 -9.62 15.18
N SER A 346 -22.85 -8.29 15.13
CA SER A 346 -24.09 -7.55 15.39
C SER A 346 -24.90 -7.28 14.12
N LEU A 347 -24.75 -8.12 13.10
CA LEU A 347 -25.36 -7.88 11.81
C LEU A 347 -26.89 -8.02 11.83
N ALA A 348 -27.55 -7.01 11.25
CA ALA A 348 -28.90 -7.10 10.74
C ALA A 348 -28.96 -6.39 9.39
N LEU A 349 -29.12 -7.15 8.30
CA LEU A 349 -29.24 -6.56 6.96
C LEU A 349 -30.60 -5.88 6.76
N THR A 350 -30.59 -4.66 6.22
CA THR A 350 -31.79 -3.94 5.77
C THR A 350 -32.42 -4.65 4.56
N PRO A 351 -33.70 -4.40 4.23
CA PRO A 351 -34.33 -4.95 3.03
C PRO A 351 -33.53 -4.66 1.74
N GLU A 352 -33.00 -3.45 1.61
CA GLU A 352 -32.18 -3.05 0.46
C GLU A 352 -30.86 -3.85 0.39
N GLN A 353 -30.15 -4.00 1.51
CA GLN A 353 -28.93 -4.79 1.58
C GLN A 353 -29.19 -6.27 1.25
N LYS A 354 -30.31 -6.84 1.74
CA LYS A 354 -30.76 -8.20 1.41
C LYS A 354 -30.98 -8.35 -0.10
N THR A 355 -31.64 -7.39 -0.73
CA THR A 355 -31.81 -7.35 -2.20
C THR A 355 -30.46 -7.32 -2.91
N HIS A 356 -29.51 -6.49 -2.46
CA HIS A 356 -28.17 -6.45 -3.07
C HIS A 356 -27.39 -7.76 -2.91
N LEU A 357 -27.50 -8.43 -1.76
CA LEU A 357 -26.87 -9.72 -1.52
C LEU A 357 -27.41 -10.78 -2.49
N VAL A 358 -28.74 -10.89 -2.61
CA VAL A 358 -29.39 -11.79 -3.57
C VAL A 358 -28.95 -11.47 -5.00
N ASN A 359 -29.01 -10.21 -5.42
CA ASN A 359 -28.62 -9.79 -6.76
C ASN A 359 -27.14 -10.08 -7.08
N THR A 360 -26.26 -9.99 -6.08
CA THR A 360 -24.83 -10.28 -6.23
C THR A 360 -24.60 -11.77 -6.41
N LEU A 361 -25.18 -12.59 -5.52
CA LEU A 361 -24.99 -14.05 -5.53
C LEU A 361 -25.69 -14.73 -6.71
N THR A 362 -26.77 -14.14 -7.22
CA THR A 362 -27.53 -14.68 -8.37
C THR A 362 -27.18 -13.98 -9.69
N HIS A 363 -26.16 -13.13 -9.71
CA HIS A 363 -25.83 -12.33 -10.88
C HIS A 363 -25.47 -13.21 -12.08
N ARG A 364 -25.99 -12.88 -13.27
CA ARG A 364 -25.75 -13.66 -14.51
C ARG A 364 -24.27 -13.86 -14.88
N LYS A 365 -23.40 -12.96 -14.40
CA LYS A 365 -21.94 -13.01 -14.63
C LYS A 365 -21.15 -13.72 -13.53
N LEU A 366 -21.80 -14.37 -12.55
CA LEU A 366 -21.12 -15.01 -11.42
C LEU A 366 -19.97 -15.93 -11.86
N LYS A 367 -20.23 -16.79 -12.87
CA LYS A 367 -19.27 -17.72 -13.47
C LYS A 367 -18.11 -17.05 -14.23
N HIS A 368 -18.29 -15.80 -14.66
CA HIS A 368 -17.35 -15.07 -15.52
C HIS A 368 -16.57 -14.00 -14.75
N THR A 369 -16.61 -14.01 -13.43
CA THR A 369 -15.76 -13.14 -12.62
C THR A 369 -14.30 -13.56 -12.73
N GLY A 370 -13.38 -12.61 -12.69
CA GLY A 370 -11.95 -12.90 -12.62
C GLY A 370 -11.58 -13.59 -11.29
N VAL A 371 -10.34 -14.07 -11.19
CA VAL A 371 -9.82 -14.80 -10.01
C VAL A 371 -10.15 -14.08 -8.70
N SER A 372 -9.84 -12.78 -8.62
CA SER A 372 -10.16 -11.98 -7.43
C SER A 372 -11.65 -12.02 -7.11
N GLY A 373 -12.51 -11.70 -8.08
CA GLY A 373 -13.97 -11.71 -7.89
C GLY A 373 -14.50 -13.06 -7.42
N THR A 374 -14.02 -14.16 -8.00
CA THR A 374 -14.43 -15.52 -7.58
C THR A 374 -14.02 -15.81 -6.14
N CYS A 375 -12.80 -15.47 -5.72
CA CYS A 375 -12.33 -15.68 -4.34
C CYS A 375 -13.17 -14.89 -3.33
N HIS A 376 -13.46 -13.61 -3.61
CA HIS A 376 -14.23 -12.75 -2.73
C HIS A 376 -15.71 -13.16 -2.70
N LEU A 377 -16.31 -13.53 -3.84
CA LEU A 377 -17.69 -14.03 -3.88
C LEU A 377 -17.86 -15.33 -3.10
N LEU A 378 -16.88 -16.23 -3.15
CA LEU A 378 -16.91 -17.46 -2.35
C LEU A 378 -16.84 -17.16 -0.85
N ARG A 379 -15.98 -16.20 -0.46
CA ARG A 379 -15.91 -15.70 0.92
C ARG A 379 -17.22 -15.07 1.36
N ALA A 380 -17.85 -14.25 0.52
CA ALA A 380 -19.15 -13.63 0.80
C ALA A 380 -20.27 -14.67 0.92
N TYR A 381 -20.30 -15.66 0.02
CA TYR A 381 -21.26 -16.77 0.05
C TYR A 381 -21.15 -17.58 1.35
N ALA A 382 -19.95 -18.01 1.74
CA ALA A 382 -19.72 -18.77 2.96
C ALA A 382 -20.21 -18.02 4.21
N HIS A 383 -19.94 -16.71 4.27
CA HIS A 383 -20.43 -15.84 5.33
C HIS A 383 -21.95 -15.62 5.31
N ALA A 384 -22.56 -15.51 4.12
CA ALA A 384 -24.01 -15.43 4.00
C ALA A 384 -24.69 -16.71 4.51
N CYS A 385 -24.09 -17.88 4.27
CA CYS A 385 -24.52 -19.14 4.86
C CYS A 385 -24.36 -19.16 6.38
N ARG A 386 -23.20 -18.71 6.89
CA ARG A 386 -22.92 -18.67 8.34
C ARG A 386 -23.89 -17.79 9.12
N ASN A 387 -24.32 -16.68 8.52
CA ASN A 387 -25.30 -15.75 9.10
C ASN A 387 -26.76 -16.18 8.84
N GLY A 388 -27.00 -17.32 8.21
CA GLY A 388 -28.35 -17.85 7.96
C GLY A 388 -29.14 -17.16 6.84
N TYR A 389 -28.56 -16.18 6.14
CA TYR A 389 -29.22 -15.50 5.02
C TYR A 389 -29.35 -16.38 3.78
N VAL A 390 -28.48 -17.36 3.63
CA VAL A 390 -28.46 -18.31 2.52
C VAL A 390 -28.39 -19.74 3.08
N PRO A 391 -29.12 -20.73 2.54
CA PRO A 391 -29.07 -22.10 3.03
C PRO A 391 -27.66 -22.70 2.88
N ILE A 392 -27.24 -23.52 3.84
CA ILE A 392 -25.96 -24.24 3.80
C ILE A 392 -25.95 -25.20 2.59
N PRO A 393 -24.90 -25.22 1.76
CA PRO A 393 -24.81 -26.15 0.63
C PRO A 393 -24.73 -27.59 1.11
N ARG A 394 -25.46 -28.50 0.44
CA ARG A 394 -25.41 -29.96 0.71
C ARG A 394 -24.43 -30.70 -0.20
N GLY A 395 -24.08 -30.10 -1.34
CA GLY A 395 -23.10 -30.66 -2.26
C GLY A 395 -21.72 -30.72 -1.63
N LYS A 396 -20.95 -31.77 -1.96
CA LYS A 396 -19.54 -31.85 -1.60
C LYS A 396 -18.70 -31.17 -2.67
N MET A 397 -17.61 -30.56 -2.26
CA MET A 397 -16.67 -29.96 -3.21
C MET A 397 -15.99 -31.07 -4.03
N PRO A 398 -15.76 -30.86 -5.34
CA PRO A 398 -15.02 -31.83 -6.14
C PRO A 398 -13.65 -32.12 -5.53
N PRO A 399 -13.26 -33.42 -5.42
CA PRO A 399 -12.02 -33.80 -4.78
C PRO A 399 -10.83 -33.09 -5.42
N ALA A 400 -9.95 -32.55 -4.58
CA ALA A 400 -8.67 -31.99 -5.04
C ALA A 400 -7.73 -33.12 -5.49
N VAL A 401 -6.77 -32.79 -6.36
CA VAL A 401 -5.56 -33.64 -6.48
C VAL A 401 -4.93 -33.74 -5.10
N ASP A 402 -4.63 -34.96 -4.67
CA ASP A 402 -4.06 -35.20 -3.35
C ASP A 402 -2.66 -34.58 -3.26
N VAL A 403 -2.56 -33.46 -2.55
CA VAL A 403 -1.29 -32.81 -2.26
C VAL A 403 -0.69 -33.57 -1.08
N ARG A 404 0.17 -34.56 -1.39
CA ARG A 404 0.83 -35.39 -0.39
C ARG A 404 1.48 -34.52 0.68
N ARG A 405 1.06 -34.73 1.93
CA ARG A 405 1.73 -34.16 3.11
C ARG A 405 3.13 -34.75 3.20
N THR A 406 4.11 -33.97 2.74
CA THR A 406 5.53 -34.29 2.82
C THR A 406 6.19 -33.37 3.83
N ALA A 407 7.36 -33.77 4.33
CA ALA A 407 8.15 -32.89 5.18
C ALA A 407 8.42 -31.58 4.43
N LEU A 408 7.98 -30.47 5.01
CA LEU A 408 8.17 -29.15 4.41
C LEU A 408 9.68 -28.82 4.41
N PRO A 409 10.20 -28.22 3.33
CA PRO A 409 11.61 -27.88 3.25
C PRO A 409 11.97 -26.84 4.31
N SER A 410 13.11 -27.01 4.97
CA SER A 410 13.64 -26.03 5.93
C SER A 410 13.86 -24.68 5.24
N VAL A 411 13.52 -23.59 5.93
CA VAL A 411 13.71 -22.24 5.40
C VAL A 411 15.12 -21.75 5.73
N THR A 412 15.84 -21.26 4.72
CA THR A 412 17.12 -20.57 4.92
C THR A 412 16.88 -19.07 4.87
N TRP A 413 17.15 -18.39 5.99
CA TRP A 413 16.97 -16.95 6.10
C TRP A 413 18.22 -16.20 5.61
N LYS A 414 18.00 -15.21 4.76
CA LYS A 414 19.00 -14.28 4.25
C LYS A 414 19.26 -13.19 5.29
N THR A 415 20.52 -12.82 5.45
CA THR A 415 20.89 -11.58 6.12
C THR A 415 20.76 -10.44 5.12
N LEU A 416 19.93 -9.44 5.44
CA LEU A 416 19.82 -8.24 4.61
C LEU A 416 21.10 -7.41 4.74
N PRO A 417 21.59 -6.81 3.63
CA PRO A 417 22.71 -5.89 3.72
C PRO A 417 22.35 -4.68 4.58
N PRO A 418 23.34 -4.05 5.26
CA PRO A 418 23.10 -2.79 5.93
C PRO A 418 22.63 -1.74 4.91
N GLN A 419 21.69 -0.89 5.32
CA GLN A 419 21.27 0.23 4.48
C GLN A 419 22.46 1.18 4.25
N PRO A 420 22.64 1.71 3.03
CA PRO A 420 23.72 2.64 2.76
C PRO A 420 23.52 3.94 3.58
N GLU A 421 24.60 4.68 3.84
CA GLU A 421 24.48 5.99 4.49
C GLU A 421 23.77 6.99 3.57
N VAL A 422 24.03 6.90 2.25
CA VAL A 422 23.47 7.75 1.19
C VAL A 422 22.77 6.87 0.16
N ASP A 423 21.58 7.27 -0.25
CA ASP A 423 20.87 6.67 -1.36
C ASP A 423 21.08 7.52 -2.60
N GLU A 424 21.91 7.03 -3.52
CA GLU A 424 22.28 7.72 -4.76
C GLU A 424 21.08 8.01 -5.68
N HIS A 425 19.93 7.37 -5.46
CA HIS A 425 18.72 7.53 -6.25
C HIS A 425 17.59 8.24 -5.51
N LEU A 426 17.89 8.85 -4.35
CA LEU A 426 16.97 9.67 -3.57
C LEU A 426 17.35 11.15 -3.67
N ILE A 427 16.46 11.97 -4.23
CA ILE A 427 16.61 13.43 -4.34
C ILE A 427 15.52 14.11 -3.51
N VAL A 428 15.86 15.22 -2.86
CA VAL A 428 14.88 16.13 -2.24
C VAL A 428 14.69 17.36 -3.12
N LEU A 429 13.44 17.74 -3.37
CA LEU A 429 13.02 18.93 -4.09
C LEU A 429 12.40 19.90 -3.08
N LEU A 430 12.99 21.08 -2.94
CA LEU A 430 12.63 22.08 -1.93
C LEU A 430 12.53 23.45 -2.60
N GLY A 431 11.48 24.22 -2.38
CA GLY A 431 11.34 25.53 -3.03
C GLY A 431 10.33 26.41 -2.31
N ASP A 432 10.23 27.66 -2.79
CA ASP A 432 9.24 28.62 -2.34
C ASP A 432 9.26 28.79 -0.81
N ALA A 433 10.47 29.04 -0.27
CA ALA A 433 10.67 29.27 1.15
C ALA A 433 10.37 30.72 1.55
N HIS A 434 10.40 31.66 0.59
CA HIS A 434 9.96 33.05 0.77
C HIS A 434 10.51 33.71 2.05
N LEU A 435 11.81 33.51 2.33
CA LEU A 435 12.44 34.08 3.52
C LEU A 435 12.38 35.61 3.48
N GLY A 436 12.02 36.23 4.60
CA GLY A 436 11.82 37.69 4.71
C GLY A 436 10.38 38.15 4.63
N ALA A 437 9.49 37.40 3.98
CA ALA A 437 8.07 37.75 3.91
C ALA A 437 7.40 37.66 5.28
N GLU A 438 7.67 36.58 6.02
CA GLU A 438 7.15 36.36 7.37
C GLU A 438 8.16 35.60 8.23
N LEU A 439 8.15 35.86 9.55
CA LEU A 439 9.06 35.21 10.51
C LEU A 439 8.93 33.67 10.49
N ARG A 440 7.69 33.16 10.40
CA ARG A 440 7.38 31.72 10.40
C ARG A 440 8.01 30.95 9.22
N ASN A 441 8.38 31.63 8.13
CA ASN A 441 8.96 30.98 6.96
C ASN A 441 10.34 30.39 7.27
N LEU A 442 11.11 31.05 8.16
CA LEU A 442 12.38 30.50 8.63
C LEU A 442 12.15 29.23 9.47
N ASP A 443 11.16 29.24 10.38
CA ASP A 443 10.83 28.08 11.21
C ASP A 443 10.41 26.88 10.34
N ARG A 444 9.61 27.12 9.29
CA ARG A 444 9.20 26.11 8.32
C ARG A 444 10.38 25.54 7.54
N LEU A 445 11.30 26.38 7.07
CA LEU A 445 12.53 25.92 6.41
C LEU A 445 13.41 25.09 7.37
N GLN A 446 13.54 25.51 8.63
CA GLN A 446 14.26 24.73 9.65
C GLN A 446 13.60 23.37 9.90
N ASN A 447 12.26 23.31 9.90
CA ASN A 447 11.52 22.06 10.05
C ASN A 447 11.73 21.13 8.85
N ALA A 448 11.63 21.65 7.62
CA ALA A 448 11.97 20.90 6.41
C ALA A 448 13.39 20.32 6.49
N ALA A 449 14.35 21.13 6.92
CA ALA A 449 15.73 20.69 7.11
C ALA A 449 15.87 19.59 8.16
N ASN A 450 15.15 19.68 9.29
CA ASN A 450 15.13 18.65 10.32
C ASN A 450 14.66 17.29 9.75
N LEU A 451 13.55 17.30 9.02
CA LEU A 451 12.99 16.08 8.39
C LEU A 451 13.96 15.49 7.38
N VAL A 452 14.58 16.31 6.53
CA VAL A 452 15.58 15.86 5.54
C VAL A 452 16.81 15.26 6.22
N LEU A 453 17.32 15.89 7.28
CA LEU A 453 18.50 15.43 8.01
C LEU A 453 18.26 14.14 8.82
N GLN A 454 16.99 13.85 9.16
CA GLN A 454 16.59 12.60 9.81
C GLN A 454 16.45 11.43 8.82
N MET A 455 16.46 11.67 7.50
CA MET A 455 16.34 10.61 6.52
C MET A 455 17.49 9.61 6.62
N ARG A 456 17.14 8.33 6.70
CA ARG A 456 18.03 7.17 6.59
C ARG A 456 17.46 6.23 5.52
N PRO A 457 18.20 5.92 4.43
CA PRO A 457 19.43 6.57 3.98
C PRO A 457 19.23 8.08 3.72
N ARG A 458 20.33 8.84 3.76
CA ARG A 458 20.36 10.27 3.49
C ARG A 458 20.23 10.52 1.98
N PRO A 459 19.56 11.59 1.52
CA PRO A 459 19.42 11.86 0.08
C PRO A 459 20.76 12.15 -0.58
N ALA A 460 20.86 11.80 -1.87
CA ALA A 460 22.01 12.09 -2.71
C ALA A 460 22.24 13.60 -2.89
N MET A 461 21.16 14.38 -2.92
CA MET A 461 21.19 15.84 -3.04
C MET A 461 19.84 16.48 -2.72
N ILE A 462 19.89 17.80 -2.50
CA ILE A 462 18.74 18.70 -2.47
C ILE A 462 18.79 19.58 -3.72
N LEU A 463 17.67 19.70 -4.43
CA LEU A 463 17.48 20.67 -5.50
C LEU A 463 16.52 21.76 -5.02
N LEU A 464 17.04 22.98 -4.88
CA LEU A 464 16.25 24.18 -4.64
C LEU A 464 15.54 24.60 -5.93
N THR A 465 14.22 24.71 -5.93
CA THR A 465 13.39 24.99 -7.12
C THR A 465 12.93 26.44 -7.24
N GLY A 466 13.67 27.36 -6.63
CA GLY A 466 13.45 28.81 -6.69
C GLY A 466 12.68 29.38 -5.49
N ASP A 467 12.66 30.71 -5.43
CA ASP A 467 12.05 31.57 -4.42
C ASP A 467 12.48 31.20 -2.99
N LEU A 468 13.80 31.15 -2.79
CA LEU A 468 14.36 31.00 -1.44
C LEU A 468 14.13 32.28 -0.62
N ALA A 469 14.32 33.45 -1.23
CA ALA A 469 14.06 34.76 -0.63
C ALA A 469 12.76 35.36 -1.18
N ALA A 470 12.05 36.15 -0.36
CA ALA A 470 10.82 36.82 -0.78
C ALA A 470 11.08 38.04 -1.69
N HIS A 471 12.19 38.75 -1.48
CA HIS A 471 12.54 39.95 -2.24
C HIS A 471 13.96 39.93 -2.83
N GLY A 472 14.71 38.86 -2.59
CA GLY A 472 16.06 38.67 -3.12
C GLY A 472 17.13 39.54 -2.45
N THR A 473 16.88 40.03 -1.24
CA THR A 473 17.83 40.87 -0.51
C THR A 473 18.92 40.02 0.17
N PRO A 474 20.16 40.56 0.36
CA PRO A 474 21.21 39.84 1.09
C PRO A 474 20.80 39.41 2.50
N SER A 475 19.99 40.21 3.21
CA SER A 475 19.49 39.89 4.55
C SER A 475 18.59 38.66 4.56
N GLU A 476 17.77 38.46 3.53
CA GLU A 476 16.88 37.29 3.44
C GLU A 476 17.68 36.01 3.19
N TYR A 477 18.69 36.08 2.32
CA TYR A 477 19.61 34.96 2.09
C TYR A 477 20.45 34.63 3.33
N ALA A 478 20.83 35.63 4.13
CA ALA A 478 21.53 35.40 5.39
C ALA A 478 20.70 34.51 6.34
N LEU A 479 19.37 34.61 6.32
CA LEU A 479 18.48 33.73 7.11
C LEU A 479 18.60 32.25 6.70
N ALA A 480 18.92 31.95 5.43
CA ALA A 480 19.10 30.58 4.95
C ALA A 480 20.44 29.96 5.36
N SER A 481 21.45 30.79 5.65
CA SER A 481 22.84 30.35 5.87
C SER A 481 22.99 29.25 6.94
N PRO A 482 22.34 29.33 8.13
CA PRO A 482 22.41 28.27 9.13
C PRO A 482 21.85 26.94 8.62
N VAL A 483 20.76 26.96 7.84
CA VAL A 483 20.15 25.75 7.28
C VAL A 483 21.05 25.13 6.20
N LEU A 484 21.55 25.96 5.28
CA LEU A 484 22.47 25.52 4.22
C LEU A 484 23.75 24.92 4.80
N LYS A 485 24.28 25.51 5.88
CA LYS A 485 25.43 24.96 6.62
C LYS A 485 25.12 23.56 7.17
N ARG A 486 23.95 23.34 7.76
CA ARG A 486 23.56 22.02 8.29
C ARG A 486 23.53 20.94 7.20
N PHE A 487 23.05 21.27 5.99
CA PHE A 487 23.12 20.35 4.86
C PHE A 487 24.57 20.07 4.42
N ALA A 488 25.42 21.10 4.40
CA ALA A 488 26.84 20.95 4.07
C ALA A 488 27.59 20.09 5.11
N ASP A 489 27.35 20.32 6.41
CA ASP A 489 27.90 19.55 7.54
C ASP A 489 27.47 18.08 7.44
N ALA A 490 26.22 17.84 7.05
CA ALA A 490 25.70 16.50 6.76
C ALA A 490 26.14 15.95 5.39
N ARG A 491 26.99 16.66 4.66
CA ARG A 491 27.50 16.30 3.33
C ARG A 491 26.39 16.01 2.31
N ILE A 492 25.29 16.76 2.36
CA ILE A 492 24.22 16.73 1.35
C ILE A 492 24.51 17.86 0.35
N PRO A 493 24.84 17.56 -0.91
CA PRO A 493 24.97 18.57 -1.96
C PRO A 493 23.65 19.33 -2.16
N VAL A 494 23.73 20.65 -2.24
CA VAL A 494 22.60 21.53 -2.59
C VAL A 494 22.83 22.07 -4.01
N LYS A 495 21.82 21.93 -4.87
CA LYS A 495 21.78 22.49 -6.24
C LYS A 495 20.67 23.54 -6.27
N CYS A 496 20.84 24.61 -7.03
CA CYS A 496 19.89 25.72 -7.03
C CYS A 496 19.39 26.05 -8.43
N LEU A 497 18.08 26.23 -8.53
CA LEU A 497 17.39 26.93 -9.59
C LEU A 497 16.88 28.27 -9.02
N LEU A 498 16.94 29.34 -9.81
CA LEU A 498 16.46 30.65 -9.37
C LEU A 498 14.94 30.77 -9.59
N GLY A 499 14.25 31.33 -8.61
CA GLY A 499 12.87 31.80 -8.76
C GLY A 499 12.78 33.26 -9.19
N GLU A 500 11.55 33.78 -9.22
CA GLU A 500 11.25 35.16 -9.62
C GLU A 500 11.90 36.20 -8.68
N ALA A 501 11.75 35.96 -7.38
CA ALA A 501 12.28 36.85 -6.36
C ALA A 501 13.80 36.73 -6.21
N ASP A 502 14.38 35.62 -6.66
CA ASP A 502 15.78 35.33 -6.38
C ASP A 502 16.76 36.25 -7.12
N ARG A 503 17.88 36.55 -6.45
CA ARG A 503 18.99 37.33 -7.00
C ARG A 503 20.27 36.51 -6.92
N ARG A 504 20.78 36.17 -8.11
CA ARG A 504 21.98 35.35 -8.34
C ARG A 504 23.15 35.68 -7.43
N GLU A 505 23.58 36.94 -7.41
CA GLU A 505 24.79 37.36 -6.68
C GLU A 505 24.61 37.24 -5.17
N ALA A 506 23.44 37.62 -4.67
CA ALA A 506 23.13 37.55 -3.24
C ALA A 506 22.94 36.10 -2.76
N LEU A 507 22.33 35.23 -3.57
CA LEU A 507 22.24 33.80 -3.28
C LEU A 507 23.62 33.13 -3.29
N ALA A 508 24.48 33.47 -4.25
CA ALA A 508 25.82 32.90 -4.35
C ALA A 508 26.68 33.21 -3.11
N ALA A 509 26.47 34.37 -2.48
CA ALA A 509 27.21 34.80 -1.29
C ALA A 509 26.93 33.97 -0.02
N VAL A 510 25.81 33.22 0.02
CA VAL A 510 25.43 32.40 1.20
C VAL A 510 25.57 30.89 0.97
N LEU A 511 25.94 30.48 -0.24
CA LEU A 511 26.24 29.08 -0.54
C LEU A 511 27.67 28.76 -0.04
N PRO A 512 27.87 27.66 0.71
CA PRO A 512 29.20 27.32 1.25
C PRO A 512 30.28 27.20 0.15
N GLU A 513 31.39 27.92 0.30
CA GLU A 513 32.49 28.02 -0.69
C GLU A 513 33.08 26.66 -1.10
N ASP A 514 33.11 25.68 -0.18
CA ASP A 514 33.86 24.42 -0.35
C ASP A 514 33.30 23.44 -1.39
N LYS A 515 32.18 23.74 -2.06
CA LYS A 515 31.60 22.85 -3.11
C LYS A 515 31.03 23.57 -4.33
N LEU A 516 31.18 24.90 -4.43
CA LEU A 516 30.77 25.70 -5.59
C LEU A 516 31.52 25.33 -6.89
N ALA A 517 32.64 24.62 -6.81
CA ALA A 517 33.47 24.28 -7.97
C ALA A 517 33.03 23.05 -8.79
N LYS A 518 32.02 22.25 -8.35
CA LYS A 518 31.56 21.04 -9.10
C LYS A 518 30.03 20.87 -9.14
N ALA A 519 29.27 21.95 -8.96
CA ALA A 519 27.82 21.93 -8.94
C ALA A 519 27.30 23.22 -9.60
N PHE A 520 26.36 23.11 -10.54
CA PHE A 520 25.79 24.20 -11.35
C PHE A 520 25.94 25.60 -10.77
N ALA A 521 26.61 26.47 -11.53
CA ALA A 521 26.73 27.88 -11.19
C ALA A 521 25.34 28.54 -11.31
N PRO A 522 24.95 29.40 -10.34
CA PRO A 522 23.81 30.33 -10.46
C PRO A 522 23.83 31.18 -11.74
N ASN A 523 24.96 31.17 -12.46
CA ASN A 523 25.33 32.02 -13.58
C ASN A 523 24.78 31.58 -14.95
N ASN A 524 24.31 30.35 -15.12
CA ASN A 524 23.82 29.85 -16.41
C ASN A 524 22.27 29.80 -16.47
N PRO A 525 21.61 30.37 -17.50
CA PRO A 525 20.15 30.26 -17.67
C PRO A 525 19.65 28.82 -17.93
N MET A 526 20.54 27.88 -18.25
CA MET A 526 20.23 26.48 -18.55
C MET A 526 21.27 25.53 -17.97
N ALA A 527 20.86 24.37 -17.46
CA ALA A 527 21.77 23.38 -16.90
C ALA A 527 21.23 21.95 -17.05
N VAL A 528 22.12 20.96 -17.07
CA VAL A 528 21.75 19.53 -17.07
C VAL A 528 22.24 18.88 -15.79
N LEU A 529 21.36 18.62 -14.84
CA LEU A 529 21.68 17.79 -13.70
C LEU A 529 21.68 16.32 -14.11
N GLU A 530 22.87 15.78 -14.34
CA GLU A 530 23.06 14.41 -14.77
C GLU A 530 22.80 13.43 -13.63
N HIS A 531 22.05 12.36 -13.92
CA HIS A 531 21.88 11.21 -13.03
C HIS A 531 21.77 9.91 -13.84
N PRO A 532 22.20 8.75 -13.33
CA PRO A 532 22.23 7.51 -14.10
C PRO A 532 20.88 7.07 -14.68
N ARG A 533 19.77 7.37 -13.98
CA ARG A 533 18.41 6.90 -14.37
C ARG A 533 17.63 7.89 -15.23
N ALA A 534 17.81 9.19 -15.00
CA ALA A 534 17.16 10.25 -15.75
C ALA A 534 17.88 11.58 -15.48
N ASP A 535 17.95 12.45 -16.48
CA ASP A 535 18.57 13.77 -16.32
C ASP A 535 17.51 14.85 -16.05
N PHE A 536 17.90 15.93 -15.37
CA PHE A 536 17.02 17.08 -15.11
C PHE A 536 17.54 18.31 -15.83
N LEU A 537 16.74 18.83 -16.75
CA LEU A 537 17.04 20.03 -17.52
C LEU A 537 16.51 21.24 -16.76
N LEU A 538 17.40 21.96 -16.09
CA LEU A 538 17.09 23.12 -15.28
C LEU A 538 17.01 24.36 -16.17
N LEU A 539 15.92 25.14 -16.07
CA LEU A 539 15.67 26.35 -16.84
C LEU A 539 15.35 27.51 -15.90
N ASN A 540 16.18 28.55 -15.90
CA ASN A 540 15.81 29.82 -15.25
C ASN A 540 14.75 30.52 -16.11
N THR A 541 13.59 30.84 -15.52
CA THR A 541 12.44 31.35 -16.27
C THR A 541 12.02 32.72 -15.77
N ALA A 542 11.64 33.61 -16.70
CA ALA A 542 10.80 34.77 -16.40
C ALA A 542 9.32 34.36 -16.41
N ALA A 543 8.45 35.20 -15.86
CA ALA A 543 6.99 35.01 -15.87
C ALA A 543 6.31 35.89 -16.94
N ASP A 544 5.25 35.37 -17.57
CA ASP A 544 4.28 36.18 -18.33
C ASP A 544 3.23 36.79 -17.38
N GLU A 545 2.26 37.53 -17.92
CA GLU A 545 1.17 38.13 -17.13
C GLU A 545 0.33 37.12 -16.33
N ALA A 546 0.38 35.83 -16.72
CA ALA A 546 -0.31 34.74 -16.04
C ALA A 546 0.62 33.92 -15.13
N GLY A 547 1.84 34.40 -14.84
CA GLY A 547 2.82 33.71 -13.98
C GLY A 547 3.47 32.49 -14.64
N ARG A 548 3.42 32.36 -15.97
CA ARG A 548 3.93 31.18 -16.69
C ARG A 548 5.31 31.41 -17.25
N ALA A 549 6.09 30.34 -17.36
CA ALA A 549 7.45 30.36 -17.85
C ALA A 549 7.55 30.94 -19.27
N VAL A 550 8.27 32.05 -19.40
CA VAL A 550 8.71 32.62 -20.66
C VAL A 550 10.14 32.14 -20.94
N LEU A 551 10.33 31.48 -22.08
CA LEU A 551 11.62 30.99 -22.53
C LEU A 551 12.19 31.89 -23.64
N ALA A 552 13.45 32.27 -23.50
CA ALA A 552 14.20 32.91 -24.58
C ALA A 552 14.46 31.93 -25.74
N ASP A 553 14.73 32.45 -26.94
CA ASP A 553 14.93 31.60 -28.13
C ASP A 553 16.20 30.75 -28.04
N GLU A 554 17.21 31.19 -27.28
CA GLU A 554 18.35 30.34 -26.93
C GLU A 554 17.94 29.13 -26.08
N GLN A 555 17.09 29.35 -25.07
CA GLN A 555 16.58 28.26 -24.21
C GLN A 555 15.73 27.27 -24.99
N LYS A 556 14.86 27.74 -25.89
CA LYS A 556 14.06 26.88 -26.77
C LYS A 556 14.94 26.04 -27.69
N ARG A 557 15.95 26.65 -28.33
CA ARG A 557 16.90 25.94 -29.22
C ARG A 557 17.67 24.87 -28.45
N TRP A 558 18.24 25.24 -27.31
CA TRP A 558 18.97 24.32 -26.44
C TRP A 558 18.10 23.15 -25.96
N LEU A 559 16.86 23.42 -25.54
CA LEU A 559 15.92 22.39 -25.11
C LEU A 559 15.59 21.43 -26.27
N GLY A 560 15.46 21.96 -27.49
CA GLY A 560 15.29 21.17 -28.70
C GLY A 560 16.49 20.28 -29.02
N ASP A 561 17.71 20.77 -28.84
CA ASP A 561 18.95 19.99 -28.97
C ASP A 561 19.02 18.87 -27.92
N GLN A 562 18.69 19.17 -26.67
CA GLN A 562 18.64 18.18 -25.60
C GLN A 562 17.60 17.11 -25.90
N ALA A 563 16.38 17.48 -26.31
CA ALA A 563 15.34 16.51 -26.64
C ALA A 563 15.77 15.56 -27.77
N ARG A 564 16.44 16.07 -28.80
CA ARG A 564 17.04 15.22 -29.86
C ARG A 564 18.10 14.26 -29.31
N LYS A 565 18.99 14.74 -28.44
CA LYS A 565 20.01 13.93 -27.77
C LYS A 565 19.38 12.80 -26.93
N TYR A 566 18.35 13.11 -26.16
CA TYR A 566 17.66 12.12 -25.32
C TYR A 566 16.87 11.12 -26.14
N ALA A 567 16.17 11.56 -27.19
CA ALA A 567 15.50 10.66 -28.13
C ALA A 567 16.49 9.65 -28.76
N ALA A 568 17.70 10.10 -29.14
CA ALA A 568 18.73 9.23 -29.71
C ALA A 568 19.32 8.24 -28.68
N SER A 569 19.55 8.68 -27.45
CA SER A 569 20.11 7.84 -26.36
C SER A 569 19.08 7.00 -25.62
N ARG A 570 17.78 7.26 -25.84
CA ARG A 570 16.63 6.72 -25.08
C ARG A 570 16.69 6.98 -23.56
N LYS A 571 17.54 7.91 -23.11
CA LYS A 571 17.65 8.22 -21.69
C LYS A 571 16.50 9.15 -21.27
N PRO A 572 15.71 8.81 -20.24
CA PRO A 572 14.62 9.65 -19.79
C PRO A 572 15.11 10.99 -19.22
N PHE A 573 14.29 12.03 -19.30
CA PHE A 573 14.60 13.32 -18.70
C PHE A 573 13.35 14.06 -18.21
N PHE A 574 13.58 14.93 -17.23
CA PHE A 574 12.63 15.92 -16.73
C PHE A 574 13.07 17.32 -17.15
N VAL A 575 12.12 18.24 -17.28
CA VAL A 575 12.41 19.68 -17.31
C VAL A 575 12.04 20.25 -15.94
N VAL A 576 12.85 21.16 -15.41
CA VAL A 576 12.60 21.83 -14.12
C VAL A 576 12.72 23.33 -14.32
N SER A 577 11.67 24.06 -13.95
CA SER A 577 11.69 25.53 -13.87
C SER A 577 11.00 25.99 -12.60
N HIS A 578 11.15 27.28 -12.25
CA HIS A 578 10.40 27.83 -11.13
C HIS A 578 8.92 28.01 -11.52
N HIS A 579 8.65 28.79 -12.56
CA HIS A 579 7.31 28.98 -13.12
C HIS A 579 6.79 27.73 -13.85
N PRO A 580 5.47 27.44 -13.83
CA PRO A 580 4.87 26.40 -14.66
C PRO A 580 5.07 26.69 -16.16
N PRO A 581 5.09 25.67 -17.02
CA PRO A 581 5.25 25.90 -18.46
C PRO A 581 4.08 26.72 -19.00
N ALA A 582 4.38 27.76 -19.78
CA ALA A 582 3.36 28.36 -20.65
C ALA A 582 2.87 27.31 -21.66
N ARG A 583 1.68 27.52 -22.25
CA ARG A 583 1.28 26.87 -23.52
C ARG A 583 2.18 27.38 -24.65
N SER A 584 3.44 27.01 -24.57
CA SER A 584 4.50 27.38 -25.47
C SER A 584 4.70 26.24 -26.45
N ALA A 585 5.15 26.56 -27.67
CA ALA A 585 5.53 25.54 -28.64
C ALA A 585 6.50 24.50 -28.03
N ALA A 586 7.41 24.94 -27.13
CA ALA A 586 8.35 24.09 -26.41
C ALA A 586 7.67 22.97 -25.60
N ALA A 587 6.66 23.32 -24.82
CA ALA A 587 5.89 22.37 -24.04
C ALA A 587 5.12 21.37 -24.94
N GLU A 588 4.54 21.86 -26.03
CA GLU A 588 3.77 21.04 -26.97
C GLU A 588 4.64 20.02 -27.71
N TRP A 589 5.79 20.42 -28.29
CA TRP A 589 6.63 19.45 -29.02
C TRP A 589 7.38 18.50 -28.10
N LEU A 590 7.68 18.88 -26.85
CA LEU A 590 8.23 17.95 -25.86
C LEU A 590 7.27 16.81 -25.53
N SER A 591 5.96 17.07 -25.58
CA SER A 591 4.92 16.07 -25.33
C SER A 591 4.95 14.91 -26.33
N GLY A 592 5.54 15.12 -27.51
CA GLY A 592 5.74 14.07 -28.51
C GLY A 592 6.97 13.19 -28.27
N SER A 593 7.81 13.50 -27.29
CA SER A 593 9.03 12.73 -26.99
C SER A 593 8.75 11.60 -25.99
N ALA A 594 9.05 10.36 -26.38
CA ALA A 594 8.96 9.19 -25.51
C ALA A 594 9.94 9.22 -24.31
N THR A 595 10.97 10.08 -24.36
CA THR A 595 11.98 10.20 -23.30
C THR A 595 11.73 11.37 -22.35
N PHE A 596 10.83 12.29 -22.71
CA PHE A 596 10.41 13.37 -21.82
C PHE A 596 9.32 12.86 -20.87
N LEU A 597 9.56 12.95 -19.57
CA LEU A 597 8.64 12.39 -18.56
C LEU A 597 7.65 13.40 -17.99
N ALA A 598 8.16 14.57 -17.59
CA ALA A 598 7.33 15.67 -17.10
C ALA A 598 8.11 16.97 -16.99
N TRP A 599 7.34 18.05 -16.89
CA TRP A 599 7.80 19.36 -16.48
C TRP A 599 7.51 19.57 -14.98
N LEU A 600 8.54 19.74 -14.18
CA LEU A 600 8.48 19.99 -12.74
C LEU A 600 8.53 21.50 -12.49
N HIS A 601 7.68 22.01 -11.60
CA HIS A 601 7.67 23.45 -11.28
C HIS A 601 7.29 23.78 -9.84
N GLY A 602 7.78 24.92 -9.34
CA GLY A 602 7.34 25.56 -8.10
C GLY A 602 6.23 26.58 -8.38
N HIS A 603 6.33 27.76 -7.74
CA HIS A 603 5.52 28.98 -7.96
C HIS A 603 4.03 28.88 -7.59
N GLU A 604 3.36 27.77 -7.90
CA GLU A 604 1.94 27.57 -7.57
C GLU A 604 1.70 27.21 -6.09
N HIS A 605 2.76 26.95 -5.33
CA HIS A 605 2.73 26.59 -3.90
C HIS A 605 1.76 25.45 -3.58
N ARG A 606 1.68 24.48 -4.48
CA ARG A 606 0.69 23.41 -4.41
C ARG A 606 1.18 22.16 -5.13
N TRP A 607 1.08 21.04 -4.44
CA TRP A 607 1.26 19.73 -5.06
C TRP A 607 0.16 19.46 -6.09
N THR A 608 0.54 19.32 -7.36
CA THR A 608 -0.39 18.94 -8.43
C THR A 608 0.28 17.95 -9.36
N ASP A 609 -0.38 16.82 -9.65
CA ASP A 609 0.01 15.91 -10.72
C ASP A 609 -1.13 15.88 -11.74
N LYS A 610 -0.83 16.29 -12.98
CA LYS A 610 -1.79 16.28 -14.08
C LYS A 610 -1.32 15.27 -15.13
N PRO A 611 -1.49 13.95 -14.89
CA PRO A 611 -0.92 12.91 -15.74
C PRO A 611 -1.54 12.82 -17.14
N ARG A 612 -2.68 13.49 -17.36
CA ARG A 612 -3.39 13.54 -18.65
C ARG A 612 -3.09 14.82 -19.44
N ASP A 613 -2.40 15.78 -18.85
CA ASP A 613 -2.03 17.01 -19.53
C ASP A 613 -0.88 16.74 -20.52
N ALA A 614 -0.85 17.50 -21.60
CA ALA A 614 0.24 17.50 -22.57
C ALA A 614 0.89 18.90 -22.58
N PRO A 615 2.12 19.05 -22.07
CA PRO A 615 2.95 18.03 -21.40
C PRO A 615 2.42 17.68 -20.00
N ARG A 616 2.76 16.50 -19.48
CA ARG A 616 2.53 16.17 -18.06
C ARG A 616 3.31 17.16 -17.20
N THR A 617 2.61 17.81 -16.28
CA THR A 617 3.19 18.77 -15.33
C THR A 617 3.09 18.24 -13.90
N LEU A 618 4.11 18.54 -13.09
CA LEU A 618 4.14 18.25 -11.67
C LEU A 618 4.46 19.54 -10.90
N GLY A 619 3.46 20.10 -10.23
CA GLY A 619 3.63 21.20 -9.29
C GLY A 619 4.15 20.70 -7.95
N LEU A 620 5.19 21.34 -7.43
CA LEU A 620 5.85 21.01 -6.18
C LEU A 620 5.23 21.79 -5.01
N PRO A 621 5.24 21.23 -3.78
CA PRO A 621 4.78 21.96 -2.61
C PRO A 621 5.75 23.10 -2.27
N SER A 622 5.22 24.15 -1.64
CA SER A 622 6.03 25.22 -1.06
C SER A 622 6.43 24.85 0.37
N VAL A 623 7.66 25.21 0.74
CA VAL A 623 8.16 25.13 2.12
C VAL A 623 7.41 26.11 3.03
N ALA A 624 7.10 27.29 2.49
CA ALA A 624 6.59 28.41 3.26
C ALA A 624 5.10 28.29 3.53
N TYR A 625 4.25 27.98 2.56
CA TYR A 625 2.79 27.91 2.76
C TYR A 625 2.09 27.26 1.58
N SER A 626 0.91 26.66 1.80
CA SER A 626 0.10 26.12 0.70
C SER A 626 -0.85 27.18 0.11
N ALA A 627 -1.02 27.16 -1.22
CA ALA A 627 -1.96 28.04 -1.92
C ALA A 627 -3.44 27.79 -1.58
N ASP A 628 -3.78 26.59 -1.08
CA ASP A 628 -5.14 26.24 -0.67
C ASP A 628 -5.45 26.59 0.81
N GLY A 629 -4.45 27.12 1.55
CA GLY A 629 -4.59 27.48 2.97
C GLY A 629 -4.64 26.30 3.93
N ALA A 630 -4.58 25.07 3.45
CA ALA A 630 -4.46 23.86 4.27
C ALA A 630 -2.98 23.63 4.66
N PRO A 631 -2.68 22.82 5.72
CA PRO A 631 -1.32 22.57 6.20
C PRO A 631 -0.51 21.64 5.28
N HIS A 632 -0.53 21.91 3.97
CA HIS A 632 0.13 21.13 2.94
C HIS A 632 1.54 21.64 2.60
N GLU A 633 2.06 22.60 3.37
CA GLU A 633 3.44 23.04 3.23
C GLU A 633 4.46 21.94 3.57
N GLY A 634 5.60 21.97 2.89
CA GLY A 634 6.63 20.97 3.03
C GLY A 634 7.57 20.89 1.84
N PHE A 635 7.95 19.67 1.45
CA PHE A 635 8.86 19.43 0.33
C PHE A 635 8.49 18.14 -0.40
N CYS A 636 9.18 17.82 -1.49
CA CYS A 636 8.97 16.58 -2.23
C CYS A 636 10.22 15.70 -2.23
N THR A 637 10.03 14.39 -2.10
CA THR A 637 11.10 13.40 -2.31
C THR A 637 10.90 12.73 -3.67
N LEU A 638 11.99 12.51 -4.39
CA LEU A 638 12.02 11.71 -5.61
C LEU A 638 12.90 10.48 -5.37
N LYS A 639 12.29 9.30 -5.41
CA LYS A 639 13.00 8.02 -5.48
C LYS A 639 12.94 7.48 -6.89
N MET A 640 14.10 7.24 -7.49
CA MET A 640 14.20 6.65 -8.83
C MET A 640 14.53 5.17 -8.71
N ASP A 641 13.59 4.30 -9.06
CA ASP A 641 13.79 2.86 -9.28
C ASP A 641 14.15 2.58 -10.76
N LYS A 642 14.60 1.36 -11.12
CA LYS A 642 15.07 1.06 -12.49
C LYS A 642 13.97 1.27 -13.53
N TRP A 643 12.74 0.96 -13.15
CA TRP A 643 11.57 0.95 -14.03
C TRP A 643 10.56 2.04 -13.73
N GLU A 644 10.73 2.77 -12.63
CA GLU A 644 9.77 3.78 -12.23
C GLU A 644 10.37 4.84 -11.33
N PHE A 645 9.84 6.06 -11.43
CA PHE A 645 10.22 7.20 -10.60
C PHE A 645 9.02 7.64 -9.76
N ILE A 646 9.24 7.87 -8.47
CA ILE A 646 8.18 8.11 -7.50
C ILE A 646 8.48 9.41 -6.80
N PHE A 647 7.60 10.38 -7.02
CA PHE A 647 7.60 11.64 -6.29
C PHE A 647 6.58 11.55 -5.15
N ARG A 648 7.02 11.78 -3.92
CA ARG A 648 6.17 11.76 -2.73
C ARG A 648 6.24 13.11 -2.02
N PRO A 649 5.10 13.83 -1.88
CA PRO A 649 5.06 15.03 -1.06
C PRO A 649 5.21 14.65 0.42
N VAL A 650 5.91 15.49 1.17
CA VAL A 650 6.14 15.35 2.61
C VAL A 650 5.70 16.64 3.28
N THR A 651 4.71 16.55 4.17
CA THR A 651 4.23 17.66 4.98
C THR A 651 4.81 17.63 6.39
N TYR A 652 4.77 18.77 7.06
CA TYR A 652 5.28 18.92 8.43
C TYR A 652 4.43 18.19 9.48
N ASP A 653 3.13 18.08 9.26
CA ASP A 653 2.21 17.35 10.12
C ASP A 653 2.28 15.82 9.93
N GLN A 654 3.03 15.37 8.92
CA GLN A 654 3.13 13.97 8.50
C GLN A 654 1.77 13.31 8.21
N ASP A 655 0.79 14.10 7.74
CA ASP A 655 -0.53 13.58 7.35
C ASP A 655 -0.38 12.52 6.24
N ASP A 656 -0.77 11.29 6.58
CA ASP A 656 -0.68 10.15 5.68
C ASP A 656 -1.62 10.28 4.48
N VAL A 657 -2.70 11.07 4.57
CA VAL A 657 -3.61 11.33 3.45
C VAL A 657 -2.87 12.08 2.34
N TRP A 658 -2.13 13.11 2.71
CA TRP A 658 -1.37 13.90 1.75
C TRP A 658 -0.16 13.13 1.22
N ALA A 659 0.54 12.40 2.09
CA ALA A 659 1.68 11.57 1.71
C ALA A 659 1.34 10.46 0.69
N ARG A 660 0.06 10.09 0.54
CA ARG A 660 -0.44 9.13 -0.46
C ARG A 660 -0.62 9.71 -1.86
N ARG A 661 -0.57 11.03 -2.04
CA ARG A 661 -0.67 11.69 -3.36
C ARG A 661 0.60 11.53 -4.17
N VAL A 662 1.17 10.34 -4.25
CA VAL A 662 2.43 10.10 -4.97
C VAL A 662 2.23 10.19 -6.48
N ALA A 663 3.15 10.86 -7.16
CA ALA A 663 3.21 10.87 -8.62
C ALA A 663 4.17 9.77 -9.09
N VAL A 664 3.65 8.82 -9.86
CA VAL A 664 4.41 7.69 -10.39
C VAL A 664 4.64 7.87 -11.89
N PHE A 665 5.88 7.67 -12.32
CA PHE A 665 6.32 7.65 -13.71
C PHE A 665 6.88 6.28 -14.01
N ARG A 666 6.19 5.49 -14.83
CA ARG A 666 6.67 4.16 -15.24
C ARG A 666 7.41 4.28 -16.56
N LEU A 667 8.58 3.67 -16.62
CA LEU A 667 9.36 3.56 -17.84
C LEU A 667 8.84 2.34 -18.62
N HIS A 668 8.40 2.58 -19.84
CA HIS A 668 8.08 1.52 -20.78
C HIS A 668 9.32 1.30 -21.67
N PRO A 669 9.88 0.09 -21.72
CA PRO A 669 11.06 -0.20 -22.53
C PRO A 669 10.82 -0.07 -24.05
#